data_AF-A0A419IA97-F1
#
_entry.id   AF-A0A419IA97-F1
#
_cell.length_a   1.000
_cell.length_b   1.000
_cell.length_c   1.000
_cell.angle_alpha   90.00
_cell.angle_beta   90.00
_cell.angle_gamma   90.00
#
_symmetry.space_group_name_H-M   'P 1'
#
loop_
_entity.id
_entity.type
_entity.pdbx_description
1 polymer ?
#
loop_
_entity_poly.entity_id
_entity_poly.type
_entity_poly.pdbx_seq_one_letter_code
_entity_poly.pdbx_strand_id
1 'polypeptide(L)'
;MARTRWRAGLICAAVAALVSTVAVPAAAAGKAPDTDPAKWVNPFVGTRPGGADHGTGGGAGNTFPGAVTPFGLVQWSPDTQKSQPGGYFYDDDTLTGFSLTHLSGAGCSTYQDLPFMPYVGEVSSSPATDPGHYTAKFSHAKEHATAGAYDVTLDSGAKVELSATQRTGSARLSYPAGAASTLLLNTSGSVNGTDDASITIGKDTISGWAASGRFCGAKNSYRVYFSAKFDTPFESVGTWKNGAVTPGKTAERGGAKAKVAQPDGVNASMARPAKAEPRSTTVSGPGSGGYVSFPNLNGAQVNVRVGLSFVSEDGAKANLAAENNGEKSFDRVASDARKAWNDQLGKIAVTGGPDADRTTFYTSLYHSLIQPNVFSDVDGRYPGFDGRIHQADRGHAMYTNFSGWDIYRSEIPLLATIDPKQTSDIVRSMMAYAEQGGSWDRWTVANDYTGVMNGDPYHIIVSSAYAFGARDFDAHKALLLMVKGATQPTQGYVERPGLADYQKLGYVPGAGADTLEYTSADFAIAEFAKRLGDGATYSTFMKRAQNWQNLYNPGTGHLQPRNADGSFSGSYDPASSQGWVEGNGAQYDWMVPYDLGGLVSAFGGNDAVQSRLDKFFTKLNAGTQEPYAFMGNEPNSNAPFVYSYAGAPAKSQSIVHRSMDELYNPRPEGLIGNDDLGQMSSWYVWSALGIYPEIPGRAEVLLTTPRFESATLTTGAGKKITINAPGTGDYVGGLKVNGSAASKAWLPEALIGTGGTLDFTRSAKATAWGSAPADAPPSFREQEKPSLSFADPARVVTPAGSTAKASIGVQDLTGKPTNWSYTAGSADGITLSPATGQIAVPASGKAGAAVQVSVPAGTSDGPRRIPVTFSTPGLPATQAVLTVLVAQPNSWLATVDNTGLSPDSNPAAGNFDGGGWSYSSDALAAAGAKPGGTVTSDGLKFTWPSYPVGDPDNAVAAGQTVNVTGSGKLALLGSASNGNSQGTLTLTYTDGSKSTATVGLSDWTLNGGNAQPAYGNKIALSTPYRNASGGDAQKIRTVVFTTAPITLAPGKTVASVTLPSDTKDGGAMHVFAIGIG
;
A
#
# COMPACT_ATOMS: atom_id res chain seq x y z
N MET A 1 87.09 14.34 2.90
CA MET A 1 87.48 15.16 4.07
C MET A 1 86.34 15.06 5.08
N ALA A 2 86.46 14.61 6.32
CA ALA A 2 87.58 14.12 7.09
C ALA A 2 87.02 13.34 8.32
N ARG A 3 87.83 12.40 8.85
CA ARG A 3 87.91 11.98 10.27
C ARG A 3 86.79 11.05 10.84
N THR A 4 87.02 9.95 11.57
CA THR A 4 88.21 9.18 11.98
C THR A 4 87.74 7.83 12.58
N ARG A 5 88.38 6.73 12.18
CA ARG A 5 88.88 5.57 12.95
C ARG A 5 88.28 5.17 14.33
N TRP A 6 87.97 3.87 14.45
CA TRP A 6 88.61 2.81 15.31
C TRP A 6 87.78 2.03 16.35
N ARG A 7 88.01 0.69 16.27
CA ARG A 7 88.15 -0.35 17.34
C ARG A 7 86.93 -1.08 17.92
N ALA A 8 86.84 -2.34 17.47
CA ALA A 8 86.78 -3.61 18.23
C ALA A 8 86.54 -3.60 19.75
N GLY A 9 85.63 -4.50 20.18
CA GLY A 9 85.51 -5.04 21.53
C GLY A 9 84.46 -6.15 21.61
N LEU A 10 84.89 -7.39 21.86
CA LEU A 10 84.07 -8.57 22.14
C LEU A 10 83.29 -8.45 23.48
N ILE A 11 82.15 -9.12 23.62
CA ILE A 11 81.93 -10.37 24.40
C ILE A 11 80.42 -10.62 24.60
N CYS A 12 80.08 -11.91 24.44
CA CYS A 12 78.81 -12.63 24.52
C CYS A 12 77.93 -12.38 25.76
N ALA A 13 76.60 -12.57 25.59
CA ALA A 13 75.81 -13.48 26.42
C ALA A 13 74.45 -13.78 25.76
N ALA A 14 74.06 -15.05 25.78
CA ALA A 14 72.87 -15.61 25.18
C ALA A 14 71.59 -15.32 25.98
N VAL A 15 70.48 -15.07 25.28
CA VAL A 15 69.12 -15.41 25.74
C VAL A 15 68.36 -15.97 24.54
N ALA A 16 68.04 -17.27 24.61
CA ALA A 16 67.08 -17.92 23.74
C ALA A 16 65.68 -17.42 24.11
N ALA A 17 64.95 -16.85 23.15
CA ALA A 17 63.53 -16.60 23.25
C ALA A 17 62.81 -17.32 22.10
N LEU A 18 61.85 -18.17 22.48
CA LEU A 18 60.91 -18.83 21.59
C LEU A 18 60.28 -17.80 20.63
N VAL A 19 60.53 -17.96 19.34
CA VAL A 19 59.69 -17.33 18.31
C VAL A 19 58.52 -18.28 18.07
N SER A 20 57.43 -18.04 18.80
CA SER A 20 56.12 -18.56 18.46
C SER A 20 55.75 -18.01 17.09
N THR A 21 55.76 -18.86 16.06
CA THR A 21 55.23 -18.54 14.75
C THR A 21 53.73 -18.24 14.89
N VAL A 22 53.37 -16.96 14.97
CA VAL A 22 51.99 -16.51 14.80
C VAL A 22 51.62 -16.83 13.35
N ALA A 23 50.97 -17.98 13.16
CA ALA A 23 50.29 -18.29 11.92
C ALA A 23 49.19 -17.24 11.73
N VAL A 24 49.44 -16.27 10.85
CA VAL A 24 48.38 -15.43 10.32
C VAL A 24 47.40 -16.38 9.62
N PRO A 25 46.13 -16.47 10.05
CA PRO A 25 45.17 -17.29 9.32
C PRO A 25 45.05 -16.71 7.91
N ALA A 26 45.39 -17.53 6.92
CA ALA A 26 45.09 -17.22 5.53
C ALA A 26 43.59 -16.94 5.44
N ALA A 27 43.22 -15.78 4.86
CA ALA A 27 41.84 -15.52 4.50
C ALA A 27 41.34 -16.70 3.68
N ALA A 28 40.33 -17.41 4.19
CA ALA A 28 39.70 -18.50 3.46
C ALA A 28 39.24 -17.93 2.11
N ALA A 29 39.77 -18.47 1.01
CA ALA A 29 39.27 -18.14 -0.31
C ALA A 29 37.79 -18.52 -0.34
N GLY A 30 36.91 -17.51 -0.30
CA GLY A 30 35.47 -17.71 -0.37
C GLY A 30 35.10 -18.51 -1.60
N LYS A 31 34.08 -19.37 -1.50
CA LYS A 31 33.49 -20.02 -2.68
C LYS A 31 33.15 -18.94 -3.70
N ALA A 32 33.51 -19.15 -4.96
CA ALA A 32 33.16 -18.22 -6.04
C ALA A 32 31.63 -18.03 -6.12
N PRO A 33 31.15 -16.82 -6.45
CA PRO A 33 29.73 -16.58 -6.71
C PRO A 33 29.14 -17.57 -7.70
N ASP A 34 27.85 -17.86 -7.55
CA ASP A 34 27.11 -18.69 -8.49
C ASP A 34 27.03 -18.00 -9.86
N THR A 35 27.43 -18.67 -10.92
CA THR A 35 27.33 -18.15 -12.29
C THR A 35 25.93 -18.34 -12.88
N ASP A 36 25.06 -19.09 -12.20
CA ASP A 36 23.67 -19.37 -12.60
C ASP A 36 22.71 -19.12 -11.42
N PRO A 37 22.60 -17.89 -10.89
CA PRO A 37 21.71 -17.57 -9.77
C PRO A 37 20.23 -17.86 -10.06
N ALA A 38 19.81 -17.87 -11.34
CA ALA A 38 18.45 -18.20 -11.75
C ALA A 38 17.99 -19.61 -11.32
N LYS A 39 18.90 -20.54 -11.04
CA LYS A 39 18.54 -21.87 -10.52
C LYS A 39 17.94 -21.85 -9.11
N TRP A 40 18.16 -20.77 -8.37
CA TRP A 40 17.60 -20.58 -7.02
C TRP A 40 16.21 -19.93 -7.06
N VAL A 41 15.73 -19.50 -8.22
CA VAL A 41 14.41 -18.87 -8.32
C VAL A 41 13.33 -19.94 -8.31
N ASN A 42 12.35 -19.79 -7.43
CA ASN A 42 11.11 -20.56 -7.42
C ASN A 42 9.91 -19.64 -7.74
N PRO A 43 9.44 -19.57 -9.00
CA PRO A 43 8.32 -18.71 -9.38
C PRO A 43 6.98 -19.04 -8.71
N PHE A 44 6.86 -20.19 -8.02
CA PHE A 44 5.64 -20.51 -7.28
C PHE A 44 5.54 -19.78 -5.93
N VAL A 45 6.61 -19.21 -5.40
CA VAL A 45 6.58 -18.47 -4.13
C VAL A 45 5.57 -17.32 -4.22
N GLY A 46 4.62 -17.27 -3.29
CA GLY A 46 3.55 -16.27 -3.27
C GLY A 46 2.27 -16.68 -4.01
N THR A 47 2.27 -17.81 -4.72
CA THR A 47 1.07 -18.31 -5.42
C THR A 47 0.09 -19.04 -4.51
N ARG A 48 0.50 -19.37 -3.28
CA ARG A 48 -0.33 -19.97 -2.24
C ARG A 48 -0.44 -19.03 -1.03
N PRO A 49 -1.59 -18.94 -0.35
CA PRO A 49 -1.70 -18.23 0.91
C PRO A 49 -0.71 -18.73 1.97
N GLY A 50 0.16 -17.84 2.46
CA GLY A 50 1.07 -18.07 3.58
C GLY A 50 0.59 -17.52 4.92
N GLY A 51 -0.42 -16.64 4.90
CA GLY A 51 -0.98 -15.98 6.08
C GLY A 51 -2.51 -15.89 6.04
N ALA A 52 -3.08 -15.27 7.07
CA ALA A 52 -4.49 -14.92 7.08
C ALA A 52 -4.74 -13.70 6.17
N ASP A 53 -5.86 -13.72 5.43
CA ASP A 53 -6.34 -12.53 4.75
C ASP A 53 -6.93 -11.55 5.77
N HIS A 54 -6.28 -10.41 5.91
CA HIS A 54 -6.68 -9.30 6.79
C HIS A 54 -7.51 -8.22 6.08
N GLY A 55 -7.99 -8.50 4.85
CA GLY A 55 -8.84 -7.62 4.05
C GLY A 55 -8.07 -6.68 3.12
N THR A 56 -6.84 -7.04 2.75
CA THR A 56 -5.92 -6.25 1.90
C THR A 56 -5.64 -6.90 0.54
N GLY A 57 -6.40 -7.94 0.17
CA GLY A 57 -6.28 -8.59 -1.15
C GLY A 57 -5.81 -10.05 -1.11
N GLY A 58 -5.70 -10.65 0.08
CA GLY A 58 -5.40 -12.06 0.27
C GLY A 58 -4.27 -12.28 1.27
N GLY A 59 -4.23 -13.47 1.88
CA GLY A 59 -3.10 -13.90 2.72
C GLY A 59 -1.94 -14.50 1.93
N ALA A 60 -1.86 -14.20 0.64
CA ALA A 60 -0.91 -14.77 -0.33
C ALA A 60 -0.07 -13.66 -0.95
N GLY A 61 1.09 -14.03 -1.50
CA GLY A 61 1.91 -13.12 -2.31
C GLY A 61 1.24 -12.63 -3.58
N ASN A 62 0.19 -13.29 -4.07
CA ASN A 62 -0.56 -12.94 -5.28
C ASN A 62 0.31 -12.86 -6.56
N THR A 63 1.37 -13.67 -6.61
CA THR A 63 2.31 -13.76 -7.75
C THR A 63 1.81 -14.75 -8.82
N PHE A 64 2.60 -14.95 -9.88
CA PHE A 64 2.32 -15.90 -10.96
C PHE A 64 3.58 -16.68 -11.38
N PRO A 65 3.46 -17.97 -11.79
CA PRO A 65 4.62 -18.82 -12.09
C PRO A 65 5.08 -18.78 -13.56
N GLY A 66 4.40 -18.02 -14.41
CA GLY A 66 4.62 -17.97 -15.86
C GLY A 66 5.97 -17.42 -16.32
N ALA A 67 6.19 -17.54 -17.62
CA ALA A 67 7.40 -17.08 -18.27
C ALA A 67 7.41 -15.55 -18.47
N VAL A 68 8.44 -14.90 -17.93
CA VAL A 68 8.69 -13.47 -18.05
C VAL A 68 10.21 -13.21 -18.08
N THR A 69 10.64 -12.17 -18.78
CA THR A 69 12.02 -11.66 -18.69
C THR A 69 12.05 -10.45 -17.74
N PRO A 70 13.22 -10.04 -17.19
CA PRO A 70 13.27 -8.86 -16.33
C PRO A 70 12.59 -7.65 -16.98
N PHE A 71 11.63 -7.04 -16.26
CA PHE A 71 10.81 -5.92 -16.74
C PHE A 71 10.01 -6.17 -18.03
N GLY A 72 9.69 -7.44 -18.31
CA GLY A 72 9.02 -7.87 -19.55
C GLY A 72 7.59 -7.37 -19.68
N LEU A 73 7.25 -6.86 -20.87
CA LEU A 73 5.88 -6.54 -21.29
C LEU A 73 5.04 -7.82 -21.39
N VAL A 74 5.61 -8.91 -21.92
CA VAL A 74 4.93 -10.21 -22.01
C VAL A 74 5.21 -11.03 -20.75
N GLN A 75 4.13 -11.53 -20.16
CA GLN A 75 4.10 -12.33 -18.95
C GLN A 75 3.21 -13.54 -19.22
N TRP A 76 3.75 -14.53 -19.95
CA TRP A 76 2.95 -15.66 -20.42
C TRP A 76 2.80 -16.70 -19.31
N SER A 77 1.65 -16.71 -18.63
CA SER A 77 1.42 -17.51 -17.41
C SER A 77 0.14 -18.34 -17.50
N PRO A 78 0.07 -19.49 -16.82
CA PRO A 78 -1.20 -20.19 -16.58
C PRO A 78 -2.19 -19.37 -15.76
N ASP A 79 -3.47 -19.47 -16.11
CA ASP A 79 -4.61 -18.92 -15.37
C ASP A 79 -5.42 -20.05 -14.72
N THR A 80 -5.56 -20.04 -13.40
CA THR A 80 -6.37 -21.04 -12.66
C THR A 80 -7.86 -20.70 -12.67
N GLN A 81 -8.71 -21.70 -12.46
CA GLN A 81 -10.16 -21.50 -12.36
C GLN A 81 -10.53 -20.74 -11.08
N LYS A 82 -9.85 -21.03 -9.96
CA LYS A 82 -9.98 -20.26 -8.74
C LYS A 82 -9.21 -18.96 -8.88
N SER A 83 -9.92 -17.86 -8.66
CA SER A 83 -9.40 -16.51 -8.79
C SER A 83 -8.38 -16.20 -7.71
N GLN A 84 -7.21 -15.74 -8.15
CA GLN A 84 -6.25 -14.99 -7.36
C GLN A 84 -5.81 -13.78 -8.19
N PRO A 85 -5.55 -12.59 -7.61
CA PRO A 85 -5.14 -11.40 -8.36
C PRO A 85 -4.05 -11.63 -9.41
N GLY A 86 -2.99 -12.37 -9.06
CA GLY A 86 -1.91 -12.75 -9.97
C GLY A 86 -2.30 -13.73 -11.09
N GLY A 87 -3.52 -14.28 -11.09
CA GLY A 87 -4.03 -15.22 -12.11
C GLY A 87 -3.87 -16.70 -11.77
N TYR A 88 -3.00 -17.05 -10.81
CA TYR A 88 -2.70 -18.44 -10.47
C TYR A 88 -2.83 -18.69 -8.96
N PHE A 89 -3.70 -19.62 -8.58
CA PHE A 89 -3.89 -20.11 -7.21
C PHE A 89 -3.33 -21.53 -7.09
N TYR A 90 -2.26 -21.70 -6.32
CA TYR A 90 -1.50 -22.95 -6.26
C TYR A 90 -2.36 -24.17 -5.91
N ASP A 91 -3.29 -24.06 -4.96
CA ASP A 91 -4.12 -25.21 -4.54
C ASP A 91 -5.29 -25.51 -5.54
N ASP A 92 -5.33 -24.87 -6.71
CA ASP A 92 -6.23 -25.24 -7.79
C ASP A 92 -5.62 -26.28 -8.73
N ASP A 93 -6.46 -27.15 -9.27
CA ASP A 93 -6.06 -28.24 -10.16
C ASP A 93 -6.61 -28.06 -11.59
N THR A 94 -7.16 -26.88 -11.89
CA THR A 94 -7.89 -26.59 -13.13
C THR A 94 -7.39 -25.29 -13.75
N LEU A 95 -6.94 -25.38 -15.01
CA LEU A 95 -6.54 -24.23 -15.81
C LEU A 95 -7.65 -23.79 -16.76
N THR A 96 -7.74 -22.48 -16.96
CA THR A 96 -8.67 -21.81 -17.88
C THR A 96 -7.99 -21.28 -19.14
N GLY A 97 -6.65 -21.19 -19.13
CA GLY A 97 -5.84 -20.78 -20.26
C GLY A 97 -4.42 -20.39 -19.84
N PHE A 98 -3.69 -19.85 -20.81
CA PHE A 98 -2.37 -19.24 -20.65
C PHE A 98 -2.39 -17.85 -21.28
N SER A 99 -2.58 -16.81 -20.48
CA SER A 99 -2.70 -15.41 -20.93
C SER A 99 -1.35 -14.68 -20.99
N LEU A 100 -1.31 -13.53 -21.68
CA LEU A 100 -0.07 -12.86 -22.07
C LEU A 100 0.37 -11.71 -21.14
N THR A 101 -0.47 -11.34 -20.17
CA THR A 101 -0.30 -10.15 -19.32
C THR A 101 -0.79 -10.46 -17.91
N HIS A 102 0.00 -10.09 -16.91
CA HIS A 102 -0.32 -10.31 -15.50
C HIS A 102 0.09 -9.09 -14.65
N LEU A 103 -0.28 -9.12 -13.38
CA LEU A 103 0.19 -8.18 -12.39
C LEU A 103 0.69 -9.00 -11.20
N SER A 104 1.97 -8.86 -10.85
CA SER A 104 2.61 -9.66 -9.81
C SER A 104 2.34 -9.03 -8.45
N GLY A 105 1.54 -9.70 -7.63
CA GLY A 105 1.43 -9.39 -6.22
C GLY A 105 0.50 -8.27 -5.80
N ALA A 106 -0.28 -7.70 -6.72
CA ALA A 106 -1.30 -6.72 -6.36
C ALA A 106 -2.49 -7.36 -5.63
N GLY A 107 -3.16 -6.60 -4.75
CA GLY A 107 -4.37 -7.04 -4.05
C GLY A 107 -5.65 -7.12 -4.89
N CYS A 108 -5.62 -6.69 -6.17
CA CYS A 108 -6.77 -6.72 -7.07
C CYS A 108 -6.44 -7.36 -8.42
N SER A 109 -7.40 -8.07 -9.00
CA SER A 109 -7.27 -8.62 -10.36
C SER A 109 -7.29 -7.53 -11.43
N THR A 110 -6.49 -7.72 -12.47
CA THR A 110 -6.53 -7.04 -13.77
C THR A 110 -5.81 -7.94 -14.79
N TYR A 111 -5.79 -7.56 -16.06
CA TYR A 111 -5.12 -8.29 -17.14
C TYR A 111 -5.71 -9.70 -17.35
N GLN A 112 -4.83 -10.71 -17.38
CA GLN A 112 -5.11 -12.07 -17.88
C GLN A 112 -5.67 -12.03 -19.31
N ASP A 113 -5.10 -11.15 -20.14
CA ASP A 113 -5.58 -10.87 -21.49
C ASP A 113 -5.11 -11.94 -22.48
N LEU A 114 -5.99 -12.24 -23.43
CA LEU A 114 -5.72 -13.11 -24.59
C LEU A 114 -5.27 -14.54 -24.23
N PRO A 115 -5.99 -15.28 -23.34
CA PRO A 115 -5.62 -16.64 -22.97
C PRO A 115 -5.66 -17.62 -24.15
N PHE A 116 -4.55 -18.33 -24.32
CA PHE A 116 -4.37 -19.47 -25.21
C PHE A 116 -4.69 -20.76 -24.44
N MET A 117 -5.43 -21.70 -25.03
CA MET A 117 -5.78 -22.95 -24.36
C MET A 117 -5.73 -24.15 -25.31
N PRO A 118 -4.72 -25.04 -25.19
CA PRO A 118 -4.70 -26.31 -25.88
C PRO A 118 -5.86 -27.20 -25.44
N TYR A 119 -6.56 -27.76 -26.41
CA TYR A 119 -7.75 -28.57 -26.20
C TYR A 119 -7.67 -29.85 -27.04
N VAL A 120 -7.84 -30.99 -26.38
CA VAL A 120 -7.80 -32.32 -27.02
C VAL A 120 -9.22 -32.75 -27.35
N GLY A 121 -9.77 -32.15 -28.41
CA GLY A 121 -11.16 -32.40 -28.83
C GLY A 121 -11.64 -31.41 -29.90
N GLU A 122 -12.92 -31.56 -30.26
CA GLU A 122 -13.61 -30.70 -31.23
C GLU A 122 -14.40 -29.59 -30.53
N VAL A 123 -14.44 -28.39 -31.12
CA VAL A 123 -15.23 -27.28 -30.58
C VAL A 123 -16.70 -27.41 -30.98
N SER A 124 -17.51 -28.01 -30.11
CA SER A 124 -18.92 -28.31 -30.36
C SER A 124 -19.91 -27.39 -29.61
N SER A 125 -19.47 -26.70 -28.56
CA SER A 125 -20.22 -25.67 -27.84
C SER A 125 -19.41 -24.38 -27.79
N SER A 126 -20.05 -23.25 -27.49
CA SER A 126 -19.31 -21.98 -27.41
C SER A 126 -18.53 -21.89 -26.09
N PRO A 127 -17.20 -21.66 -26.13
CA PRO A 127 -16.40 -21.43 -24.93
C PRO A 127 -16.90 -20.26 -24.06
N ALA A 128 -17.65 -19.30 -24.62
CA ALA A 128 -18.22 -18.20 -23.84
C ALA A 128 -19.42 -18.62 -22.97
N THR A 129 -20.27 -19.54 -23.45
CA THR A 129 -21.47 -19.98 -22.72
C THR A 129 -21.29 -21.32 -22.01
N ASP A 130 -20.26 -22.09 -22.37
CA ASP A 130 -19.89 -23.37 -21.76
C ASP A 130 -18.39 -23.41 -21.41
N PRO A 131 -17.87 -22.44 -20.62
CA PRO A 131 -16.43 -22.33 -20.36
C PRO A 131 -15.87 -23.53 -19.61
N GLY A 132 -16.68 -24.23 -18.79
CA GLY A 132 -16.25 -25.40 -18.03
C GLY A 132 -15.80 -26.57 -18.92
N HIS A 133 -16.41 -26.73 -20.10
CA HIS A 133 -16.05 -27.77 -21.06
C HIS A 133 -14.65 -27.59 -21.67
N TYR A 134 -14.12 -26.36 -21.61
CA TYR A 134 -12.85 -25.96 -22.22
C TYR A 134 -11.74 -25.68 -21.19
N THR A 135 -11.94 -26.10 -19.94
CA THR A 135 -10.89 -26.11 -18.92
C THR A 135 -10.04 -27.38 -19.02
N ALA A 136 -8.84 -27.37 -18.44
CA ALA A 136 -8.02 -28.58 -18.32
C ALA A 136 -7.55 -28.82 -16.90
N LYS A 137 -7.63 -30.09 -16.48
CA LYS A 137 -7.04 -30.56 -15.24
C LYS A 137 -5.51 -30.71 -15.39
N PHE A 138 -4.79 -30.45 -14.31
CA PHE A 138 -3.34 -30.63 -14.21
C PHE A 138 -2.93 -31.04 -12.80
N SER A 139 -1.63 -31.32 -12.61
CA SER A 139 -1.06 -31.55 -11.28
C SER A 139 0.37 -30.99 -11.20
N HIS A 140 0.77 -30.49 -10.04
CA HIS A 140 2.14 -29.96 -9.83
C HIS A 140 3.24 -31.00 -10.05
N ALA A 141 2.92 -32.30 -10.00
CA ALA A 141 3.88 -33.35 -10.30
C ALA A 141 4.34 -33.35 -11.77
N LYS A 142 3.57 -32.71 -12.66
CA LYS A 142 3.86 -32.56 -14.09
C LYS A 142 3.96 -31.08 -14.49
N GLU A 143 4.27 -30.22 -13.53
CA GLU A 143 4.37 -28.78 -13.71
C GLU A 143 5.73 -28.30 -13.19
N HIS A 144 6.39 -27.46 -13.97
CA HIS A 144 7.69 -26.91 -13.63
C HIS A 144 7.75 -25.43 -14.02
N ALA A 145 8.38 -24.63 -13.16
CA ALA A 145 8.61 -23.21 -13.41
C ALA A 145 10.04 -22.85 -13.00
N THR A 146 10.69 -22.02 -13.81
CA THR A 146 12.01 -21.42 -13.54
C THR A 146 12.02 -19.99 -14.04
N ALA A 147 13.02 -19.19 -13.67
CA ALA A 147 13.11 -17.81 -14.15
C ALA A 147 13.15 -17.74 -15.69
N GLY A 148 12.05 -17.29 -16.30
CA GLY A 148 11.90 -17.15 -17.74
C GLY A 148 11.32 -18.35 -18.51
N ALA A 149 10.91 -19.42 -17.82
CA ALA A 149 10.29 -20.58 -18.47
C ALA A 149 9.27 -21.30 -17.57
N TYR A 150 8.20 -21.80 -18.18
CA TYR A 150 7.16 -22.58 -17.52
C TYR A 150 6.78 -23.78 -18.41
N ASP A 151 6.52 -24.94 -17.82
CA ASP A 151 5.91 -26.06 -18.53
C ASP A 151 4.93 -26.87 -17.69
N VAL A 152 3.92 -27.41 -18.37
CA VAL A 152 2.93 -28.30 -17.76
C VAL A 152 2.45 -29.36 -18.74
N THR A 153 2.26 -30.58 -18.25
CA THR A 153 1.50 -31.61 -18.97
C THR A 153 0.10 -31.74 -18.37
N LEU A 154 -0.90 -31.38 -19.17
CA LEU A 154 -2.32 -31.46 -18.83
C LEU A 154 -2.76 -32.93 -18.74
N ASP A 155 -3.83 -33.20 -17.99
CA ASP A 155 -4.38 -34.57 -17.87
C ASP A 155 -5.00 -35.09 -19.16
N SER A 156 -5.33 -34.19 -20.09
CA SER A 156 -5.67 -34.52 -21.48
C SER A 156 -4.50 -35.11 -22.28
N GLY A 157 -3.28 -35.04 -21.74
CA GLY A 157 -2.03 -35.45 -22.39
C GLY A 157 -1.41 -34.37 -23.29
N ALA A 158 -2.05 -33.20 -23.44
CA ALA A 158 -1.42 -32.06 -24.09
C ALA A 158 -0.33 -31.47 -23.20
N LYS A 159 0.81 -31.09 -23.79
CA LYS A 159 1.92 -30.43 -23.10
C LYS A 159 2.10 -29.00 -23.60
N VAL A 160 2.33 -28.08 -22.67
CA VAL A 160 2.58 -26.66 -22.91
C VAL A 160 3.93 -26.30 -22.33
N GLU A 161 4.78 -25.67 -23.13
CA GLU A 161 6.06 -25.10 -22.70
C GLU A 161 6.11 -23.64 -23.14
N LEU A 162 6.45 -22.73 -22.23
CA LEU A 162 6.40 -21.28 -22.42
C LEU A 162 7.76 -20.65 -22.13
N SER A 163 8.11 -19.64 -22.91
CA SER A 163 9.17 -18.68 -22.62
C SER A 163 8.83 -17.30 -23.19
N ALA A 164 9.61 -16.27 -22.88
CA ALA A 164 9.36 -14.90 -23.28
C ALA A 164 10.64 -14.15 -23.67
N THR A 165 10.48 -13.12 -24.49
CA THR A 165 11.40 -11.99 -24.62
C THR A 165 10.81 -10.79 -23.89
N GLN A 166 11.30 -9.57 -24.14
CA GLN A 166 10.75 -8.38 -23.51
C GLN A 166 9.32 -8.09 -23.99
N ARG A 167 9.02 -8.22 -25.30
CA ARG A 167 7.72 -7.89 -25.92
C ARG A 167 7.07 -9.06 -26.68
N THR A 168 7.67 -10.24 -26.64
CA THR A 168 7.16 -11.42 -27.35
C THR A 168 7.12 -12.65 -26.47
N GLY A 169 6.22 -13.57 -26.76
CA GLY A 169 6.14 -14.88 -26.15
C GLY A 169 6.50 -15.99 -27.15
N SER A 170 7.02 -17.09 -26.64
CA SER A 170 7.24 -18.34 -27.39
C SER A 170 6.56 -19.50 -26.66
N ALA A 171 5.83 -20.32 -27.39
CA ALA A 171 5.25 -21.55 -26.86
C ALA A 171 5.59 -22.75 -27.74
N ARG A 172 5.73 -23.92 -27.12
CA ARG A 172 5.84 -25.22 -27.78
C ARG A 172 4.71 -26.11 -27.27
N LEU A 173 3.85 -26.54 -28.19
CA LEU A 173 2.63 -27.31 -27.89
C LEU A 173 2.78 -28.74 -28.43
N SER A 174 2.46 -29.73 -27.60
CA SER A 174 2.42 -31.14 -27.98
C SER A 174 1.06 -31.74 -27.67
N TYR A 175 0.55 -32.61 -28.54
CA TYR A 175 -0.75 -33.29 -28.38
C TYR A 175 -0.58 -34.82 -28.40
N PRO A 176 -1.48 -35.58 -27.76
CA PRO A 176 -1.46 -37.04 -27.85
C PRO A 176 -1.61 -37.52 -29.30
N ALA A 177 -0.85 -38.56 -29.66
CA ALA A 177 -0.91 -39.13 -31.00
C ALA A 177 -2.33 -39.64 -31.34
N GLY A 178 -2.84 -39.27 -32.51
CA GLY A 178 -4.18 -39.67 -32.98
C GLY A 178 -5.35 -38.92 -32.35
N ALA A 179 -5.11 -37.97 -31.44
CA ALA A 179 -6.14 -37.12 -30.87
C ALA A 179 -6.31 -35.82 -31.67
N ALA A 180 -7.49 -35.19 -31.55
CA ALA A 180 -7.73 -33.85 -32.10
C ALA A 180 -6.76 -32.84 -31.46
N SER A 181 -6.09 -32.06 -32.30
CA SER A 181 -5.09 -31.07 -31.89
C SER A 181 -5.66 -29.67 -32.08
N THR A 182 -6.41 -29.19 -31.09
CA THR A 182 -7.13 -27.90 -31.16
C THR A 182 -6.52 -26.89 -30.22
N LEU A 183 -6.41 -25.63 -30.65
CA LEU A 183 -6.00 -24.50 -29.82
C LEU A 183 -7.11 -23.46 -29.81
N LEU A 184 -7.50 -23.02 -28.62
CA LEU A 184 -8.45 -21.94 -28.40
C LEU A 184 -7.69 -20.64 -28.10
N LEU A 185 -8.23 -19.53 -28.58
CA LEU A 185 -7.81 -18.18 -28.21
C LEU A 185 -9.03 -17.35 -27.81
N ASN A 186 -9.14 -17.05 -26.52
CA ASN A 186 -10.28 -16.32 -25.98
C ASN A 186 -9.96 -14.83 -25.86
N THR A 187 -10.26 -14.07 -26.92
CA THR A 187 -9.97 -12.63 -26.98
C THR A 187 -10.79 -11.80 -26.00
N SER A 188 -11.90 -12.32 -25.48
CA SER A 188 -12.66 -11.69 -24.39
C SER A 188 -12.40 -12.35 -23.02
N GLY A 189 -11.22 -12.94 -22.84
CA GLY A 189 -10.87 -13.78 -21.69
C GLY A 189 -10.46 -13.03 -20.42
N SER A 190 -10.19 -11.72 -20.51
CA SER A 190 -9.66 -10.90 -19.42
C SER A 190 -10.42 -11.11 -18.10
N VAL A 191 -9.70 -11.13 -16.98
CA VAL A 191 -10.25 -11.50 -15.66
C VAL A 191 -11.33 -10.54 -15.19
N ASN A 192 -11.26 -9.26 -15.57
CA ASN A 192 -12.25 -8.24 -15.21
C ASN A 192 -13.36 -8.07 -16.27
N GLY A 193 -13.34 -8.87 -17.33
CA GLY A 193 -14.16 -8.69 -18.51
C GLY A 193 -13.53 -7.76 -19.55
N THR A 194 -14.12 -7.70 -20.74
CA THR A 194 -13.52 -7.06 -21.92
C THR A 194 -14.58 -6.21 -22.60
N ASP A 195 -14.33 -4.91 -22.76
CA ASP A 195 -15.29 -3.99 -23.37
C ASP A 195 -15.54 -4.29 -24.84
N ASP A 196 -14.47 -4.64 -25.54
CA ASP A 196 -14.52 -5.07 -26.92
C ASP A 196 -13.26 -5.87 -27.24
N ALA A 197 -13.38 -6.80 -28.18
CA ALA A 197 -12.29 -7.67 -28.56
C ALA A 197 -12.44 -8.09 -30.01
N SER A 198 -11.33 -8.33 -30.69
CA SER A 198 -11.30 -8.76 -32.09
C SER A 198 -10.29 -9.88 -32.28
N ILE A 199 -10.62 -10.81 -33.18
CA ILE A 199 -9.72 -11.85 -33.65
C ILE A 199 -9.80 -11.95 -35.18
N THR A 200 -8.65 -12.18 -35.81
CA THR A 200 -8.50 -12.54 -37.22
C THR A 200 -7.58 -13.75 -37.32
N ILE A 201 -7.99 -14.77 -38.08
CA ILE A 201 -7.32 -16.06 -38.25
C ILE A 201 -6.93 -16.19 -39.73
N GLY A 202 -5.62 -16.27 -39.98
CA GLY A 202 -5.04 -16.56 -41.28
C GLY A 202 -4.78 -18.05 -41.48
N LYS A 203 -3.83 -18.38 -42.38
CA LYS A 203 -3.43 -19.78 -42.64
C LYS A 203 -2.57 -20.39 -41.53
N ASP A 204 -1.73 -19.56 -40.91
CA ASP A 204 -0.73 -19.93 -39.89
C ASP A 204 -0.45 -18.75 -38.95
N THR A 205 -1.42 -17.82 -38.86
CA THR A 205 -1.34 -16.58 -38.09
C THR A 205 -2.66 -16.31 -37.40
N ILE A 206 -2.60 -15.74 -36.20
CA ILE A 206 -3.77 -15.20 -35.50
C ILE A 206 -3.39 -13.81 -35.00
N SER A 207 -4.20 -12.79 -35.27
CA SER A 207 -3.99 -11.44 -34.74
C SER A 207 -5.29 -10.85 -34.21
N GLY A 208 -5.17 -9.78 -33.43
CA GLY A 208 -6.34 -9.10 -32.88
C GLY A 208 -5.99 -8.27 -31.67
N TRP A 209 -7.01 -8.01 -30.84
CA TRP A 209 -6.87 -7.16 -29.67
C TRP A 209 -7.99 -7.38 -28.65
N ALA A 210 -7.75 -6.94 -27.42
CA ALA A 210 -8.71 -6.88 -26.33
C ALA A 210 -8.66 -5.49 -25.67
N ALA A 211 -9.81 -4.90 -25.38
CA ALA A 211 -9.95 -3.68 -24.59
C ALA A 211 -10.50 -4.02 -23.21
N SER A 212 -9.72 -3.76 -22.15
CA SER A 212 -9.99 -4.18 -20.78
C SER A 212 -9.60 -3.06 -19.80
N GLY A 213 -9.62 -3.33 -18.50
CA GLY A 213 -9.33 -2.34 -17.45
C GLY A 213 -9.93 -2.73 -16.11
N ARG A 214 -10.43 -1.73 -15.36
CA ARG A 214 -11.17 -1.90 -14.10
C ARG A 214 -10.33 -2.44 -12.94
N PHE A 215 -9.08 -2.04 -12.86
CA PHE A 215 -8.22 -2.44 -11.73
C PHE A 215 -8.77 -1.88 -10.42
N CYS A 216 -8.96 -2.75 -9.42
CA CYS A 216 -9.72 -2.46 -8.19
C CYS A 216 -11.09 -1.80 -8.45
N GLY A 217 -11.71 -2.06 -9.61
CA GLY A 217 -12.97 -1.47 -10.04
C GLY A 217 -12.87 -0.02 -10.54
N ALA A 218 -11.68 0.58 -10.63
CA ALA A 218 -11.47 1.91 -11.19
C ALA A 218 -12.03 2.02 -12.63
N LYS A 219 -12.15 3.24 -13.14
CA LYS A 219 -12.66 3.48 -14.51
C LYS A 219 -11.60 3.36 -15.59
N ASN A 220 -10.38 2.99 -15.20
CA ASN A 220 -9.24 2.90 -16.08
C ASN A 220 -9.51 1.90 -17.21
N SER A 221 -9.03 2.21 -18.41
CA SER A 221 -9.14 1.33 -19.57
C SER A 221 -7.88 1.32 -20.41
N TYR A 222 -7.61 0.19 -21.05
CA TYR A 222 -6.51 0.03 -21.99
C TYR A 222 -6.93 -0.89 -23.13
N ARG A 223 -6.11 -0.90 -24.19
CA ARG A 223 -6.23 -1.88 -25.27
C ARG A 223 -4.89 -2.53 -25.53
N VAL A 224 -4.90 -3.85 -25.59
CA VAL A 224 -3.74 -4.67 -25.90
C VAL A 224 -3.98 -5.41 -27.23
N TYR A 225 -2.96 -5.42 -28.08
CA TYR A 225 -2.95 -6.01 -29.42
C TYR A 225 -1.94 -7.14 -29.47
N PHE A 226 -2.22 -8.17 -30.27
CA PHE A 226 -1.31 -9.30 -30.46
C PHE A 226 -1.23 -9.73 -31.92
N SER A 227 -0.12 -10.40 -32.24
CA SER A 227 0.08 -11.12 -33.50
C SER A 227 0.86 -12.40 -33.24
N ALA A 228 0.19 -13.54 -33.38
CA ALA A 228 0.76 -14.88 -33.24
C ALA A 228 1.07 -15.50 -34.60
N LYS A 229 2.24 -16.12 -34.73
CA LYS A 229 2.72 -16.87 -35.89
C LYS A 229 3.01 -18.31 -35.49
N PHE A 230 2.52 -19.24 -36.28
CA PHE A 230 2.68 -20.68 -36.10
C PHE A 230 3.64 -21.23 -37.15
N ASP A 231 4.41 -22.27 -36.80
CA ASP A 231 5.24 -23.02 -37.75
C ASP A 231 4.46 -24.09 -38.52
N THR A 232 3.25 -24.40 -38.04
CA THR A 232 2.35 -25.41 -38.58
C THR A 232 1.09 -24.72 -39.12
N PRO A 233 0.76 -24.87 -40.42
CA PRO A 233 -0.50 -24.37 -40.97
C PRO A 233 -1.72 -25.02 -40.31
N PHE A 234 -2.79 -24.25 -40.17
CA PHE A 234 -4.06 -24.75 -39.61
C PHE A 234 -4.75 -25.69 -40.61
N GLU A 235 -5.26 -26.81 -40.11
CA GLU A 235 -6.11 -27.73 -40.87
C GLU A 235 -7.54 -27.21 -40.95
N SER A 236 -8.06 -26.70 -39.83
CA SER A 236 -9.37 -26.03 -39.78
C SER A 236 -9.35 -24.85 -38.83
N VAL A 237 -10.33 -23.96 -38.99
CA VAL A 237 -10.49 -22.73 -38.21
C VAL A 237 -11.95 -22.50 -37.88
N GLY A 238 -12.24 -21.73 -36.85
CA GLY A 238 -13.56 -21.19 -36.60
C GLY A 238 -13.55 -20.15 -35.48
N THR A 239 -14.69 -19.49 -35.30
CA THR A 239 -14.87 -18.49 -34.23
C THR A 239 -16.06 -18.81 -33.35
N TRP A 240 -16.10 -18.21 -32.16
CA TRP A 240 -17.31 -18.18 -31.35
C TRP A 240 -17.68 -16.75 -30.98
N LYS A 241 -18.99 -16.53 -30.81
CA LYS A 241 -19.55 -15.30 -30.27
C LYS A 241 -20.82 -15.60 -29.49
N ASN A 242 -20.83 -15.22 -28.22
CA ASN A 242 -21.90 -15.53 -27.28
C ASN A 242 -22.20 -17.03 -27.32
N GLY A 243 -23.44 -17.47 -27.54
CA GLY A 243 -23.78 -18.90 -27.63
C GLY A 243 -23.44 -19.59 -28.96
N ALA A 244 -22.94 -18.88 -29.98
CA ALA A 244 -22.75 -19.44 -31.32
C ALA A 244 -21.29 -19.81 -31.60
N VAL A 245 -21.07 -21.01 -32.16
CA VAL A 245 -19.81 -21.45 -32.78
C VAL A 245 -20.00 -21.45 -34.29
N THR A 246 -19.07 -20.86 -35.04
CA THR A 246 -19.13 -20.75 -36.50
C THR A 246 -17.87 -21.35 -37.14
N PRO A 247 -17.91 -22.64 -37.55
CA PRO A 247 -16.82 -23.26 -38.29
C PRO A 247 -16.51 -22.53 -39.60
N GLY A 248 -15.22 -22.44 -39.96
CA GLY A 248 -14.74 -21.79 -41.18
C GLY A 248 -14.74 -20.25 -41.15
N LYS A 249 -15.32 -19.62 -40.11
CA LYS A 249 -15.24 -18.16 -39.95
C LYS A 249 -13.83 -17.78 -39.47
N THR A 250 -13.27 -16.75 -40.08
CA THR A 250 -11.87 -16.33 -39.87
C THR A 250 -11.72 -15.02 -39.12
N ALA A 251 -12.81 -14.32 -38.79
CA ALA A 251 -12.75 -13.09 -38.03
C ALA A 251 -13.98 -12.94 -37.15
N GLU A 252 -13.80 -12.44 -35.92
CA GLU A 252 -14.90 -12.20 -35.00
C GLU A 252 -14.62 -10.97 -34.13
N ARG A 253 -15.70 -10.31 -33.68
CA ARG A 253 -15.60 -9.18 -32.74
C ARG A 253 -16.69 -9.26 -31.66
N GLY A 254 -16.31 -9.09 -30.40
CA GLY A 254 -17.23 -8.97 -29.29
C GLY A 254 -16.56 -9.02 -27.91
N GLY A 255 -16.98 -8.15 -27.01
CA GLY A 255 -16.53 -8.17 -25.62
C GLY A 255 -17.21 -9.23 -24.75
N ALA A 256 -16.85 -9.20 -23.47
CA ALA A 256 -17.47 -9.96 -22.39
C ALA A 256 -17.97 -9.01 -21.31
N LYS A 257 -18.93 -9.45 -20.50
CA LYS A 257 -19.45 -8.61 -19.40
C LYS A 257 -18.34 -8.26 -18.42
N ALA A 258 -18.39 -7.04 -17.88
CA ALA A 258 -17.57 -6.66 -16.72
C ALA A 258 -17.82 -7.63 -15.55
N LYS A 259 -16.74 -8.11 -14.94
CA LYS A 259 -16.76 -9.10 -13.84
C LYS A 259 -16.46 -8.49 -12.48
N VAL A 260 -16.07 -7.21 -12.44
CA VAL A 260 -15.82 -6.42 -11.24
C VAL A 260 -16.82 -5.27 -11.19
N ALA A 261 -17.37 -5.01 -10.00
CA ALA A 261 -18.23 -3.85 -9.78
C ALA A 261 -17.38 -2.57 -9.85
N GLN A 262 -17.85 -1.53 -10.55
CA GLN A 262 -17.23 -0.21 -10.45
C GLN A 262 -17.67 0.45 -9.13
N PRO A 263 -16.74 0.90 -8.26
CA PRO A 263 -17.07 1.75 -7.14
C PRO A 263 -17.62 3.07 -7.66
N ASP A 264 -18.71 3.57 -7.08
CA ASP A 264 -19.23 4.88 -7.41
C ASP A 264 -18.49 5.99 -6.62
N GLY A 265 -17.86 6.93 -7.33
CA GLY A 265 -17.22 8.12 -6.76
C GLY A 265 -15.74 7.96 -6.36
N VAL A 266 -15.26 8.83 -5.46
CA VAL A 266 -13.85 8.92 -4.99
C VAL A 266 -13.39 7.71 -4.17
N ASN A 267 -14.27 6.75 -3.93
CA ASN A 267 -14.02 5.53 -3.15
C ASN A 267 -13.11 4.51 -3.84
N ALA A 268 -12.51 4.83 -5.00
CA ALA A 268 -11.41 4.04 -5.56
C ALA A 268 -10.18 4.00 -4.62
N SER A 269 -9.98 5.02 -3.77
CA SER A 269 -8.88 5.05 -2.79
C SER A 269 -9.09 4.18 -1.55
N MET A 270 -10.27 3.54 -1.40
CA MET A 270 -10.62 2.72 -0.23
C MET A 270 -11.37 1.43 -0.60
N ALA A 271 -11.32 0.99 -1.86
CA ALA A 271 -12.01 -0.21 -2.31
C ALA A 271 -11.39 -1.47 -1.68
N ARG A 272 -11.86 -1.83 -0.48
CA ARG A 272 -11.49 -3.05 0.22
C ARG A 272 -11.92 -4.26 -0.62
N PRO A 273 -11.01 -5.14 -1.04
CA PRO A 273 -11.44 -6.45 -1.52
C PRO A 273 -12.14 -7.16 -0.36
N ALA A 274 -13.43 -7.46 -0.53
CA ALA A 274 -14.17 -8.21 0.47
C ALA A 274 -13.47 -9.56 0.69
N LYS A 275 -13.33 -9.96 1.96
CA LYS A 275 -12.87 -11.28 2.38
C LYS A 275 -13.64 -12.35 1.61
N ALA A 276 -13.03 -12.94 0.59
CA ALA A 276 -13.72 -13.87 -0.29
C ALA A 276 -12.81 -15.06 -0.55
N GLU A 277 -13.36 -16.25 -0.30
CA GLU A 277 -12.83 -17.49 -0.86
C GLU A 277 -12.59 -17.30 -2.37
N PRO A 278 -11.51 -17.87 -2.94
CA PRO A 278 -11.22 -17.80 -4.37
C PRO A 278 -12.45 -18.18 -5.20
N ARG A 279 -13.03 -17.21 -5.91
CA ARG A 279 -14.21 -17.42 -6.74
C ARG A 279 -13.81 -18.06 -8.07
N SER A 280 -14.74 -18.77 -8.69
CA SER A 280 -14.53 -19.28 -10.05
C SER A 280 -14.46 -18.12 -11.06
N THR A 281 -13.42 -18.10 -11.89
CA THR A 281 -13.22 -17.15 -13.00
C THR A 281 -13.98 -17.56 -14.27
N THR A 282 -14.44 -18.82 -14.35
CA THR A 282 -15.21 -19.36 -15.48
C THR A 282 -16.68 -18.94 -15.37
N VAL A 283 -17.01 -17.79 -15.95
CA VAL A 283 -18.38 -17.24 -15.97
C VAL A 283 -19.02 -17.45 -17.34
N SER A 284 -20.15 -18.14 -17.40
CA SER A 284 -20.95 -18.29 -18.62
C SER A 284 -21.61 -16.95 -19.00
N GLY A 285 -21.51 -16.56 -20.27
CA GLY A 285 -22.13 -15.33 -20.74
C GLY A 285 -21.69 -14.89 -22.14
N PRO A 286 -21.94 -13.62 -22.49
CA PRO A 286 -21.39 -13.01 -23.71
C PRO A 286 -19.86 -13.07 -23.71
N GLY A 287 -19.29 -13.32 -24.89
CA GLY A 287 -17.84 -13.43 -25.10
C GLY A 287 -17.52 -13.78 -26.54
N SER A 288 -16.26 -13.66 -26.95
CA SER A 288 -15.80 -14.01 -28.29
C SER A 288 -14.36 -14.50 -28.32
N GLY A 289 -14.02 -15.22 -29.39
CA GLY A 289 -12.68 -15.71 -29.66
C GLY A 289 -12.67 -16.63 -30.87
N GLY A 290 -11.60 -17.41 -31.03
CA GLY A 290 -11.51 -18.38 -32.11
C GLY A 290 -10.66 -19.59 -31.80
N TYR A 291 -10.82 -20.61 -32.63
CA TYR A 291 -10.13 -21.88 -32.52
C TYR A 291 -9.50 -22.28 -33.84
N VAL A 292 -8.41 -23.02 -33.75
CA VAL A 292 -7.71 -23.63 -34.88
C VAL A 292 -7.43 -25.09 -34.57
N SER A 293 -7.53 -25.97 -35.56
CA SER A 293 -7.03 -27.34 -35.47
C SER A 293 -5.75 -27.48 -36.29
N PHE A 294 -4.89 -28.39 -35.84
CA PHE A 294 -3.68 -28.77 -36.57
C PHE A 294 -3.87 -30.14 -37.21
N PRO A 295 -3.20 -30.40 -38.35
CA PRO A 295 -3.17 -31.74 -38.94
C PRO A 295 -2.62 -32.75 -37.93
N ASN A 296 -2.88 -34.04 -38.15
CA ASN A 296 -2.28 -35.09 -37.33
C ASN A 296 -0.75 -34.92 -37.26
N LEU A 297 -0.27 -34.53 -36.08
CA LEU A 297 1.11 -34.13 -35.86
C LEU A 297 2.08 -35.32 -35.86
N ASN A 298 1.60 -36.57 -35.71
CA ASN A 298 2.45 -37.77 -35.61
C ASN A 298 3.61 -37.62 -34.61
N GLY A 299 3.37 -36.94 -33.48
CA GLY A 299 4.39 -36.64 -32.46
C GLY A 299 5.20 -35.38 -32.71
N ALA A 300 4.97 -34.64 -33.80
CA ALA A 300 5.52 -33.31 -34.01
C ALA A 300 4.91 -32.29 -33.03
N GLN A 301 5.64 -31.20 -32.83
CA GLN A 301 5.25 -30.10 -31.95
C GLN A 301 4.84 -28.89 -32.78
N VAL A 302 3.94 -28.08 -32.25
CA VAL A 302 3.57 -26.79 -32.84
C VAL A 302 4.30 -25.69 -32.08
N ASN A 303 5.13 -24.92 -32.77
CA ASN A 303 5.76 -23.74 -32.19
C ASN A 303 4.92 -22.49 -32.49
N VAL A 304 4.66 -21.71 -31.45
CA VAL A 304 3.92 -20.45 -31.51
C VAL A 304 4.85 -19.33 -31.08
N ARG A 305 4.86 -18.23 -31.84
CA ARG A 305 5.52 -16.99 -31.43
C ARG A 305 4.51 -15.86 -31.48
N VAL A 306 4.41 -15.07 -30.42
CA VAL A 306 3.41 -14.00 -30.30
C VAL A 306 4.09 -12.68 -29.95
N GLY A 307 3.84 -11.63 -30.73
CA GLY A 307 4.19 -10.27 -30.34
C GLY A 307 3.01 -9.59 -29.65
N LEU A 308 3.29 -8.75 -28.65
CA LEU A 308 2.30 -7.96 -27.92
C LEU A 308 2.59 -6.46 -28.13
N SER A 309 1.55 -5.62 -28.16
CA SER A 309 1.67 -4.17 -28.26
C SER A 309 0.46 -3.50 -27.61
N PHE A 310 0.65 -2.36 -26.94
CA PHE A 310 -0.45 -1.50 -26.50
C PHE A 310 -0.76 -0.39 -27.52
N VAL A 311 -0.05 -0.34 -28.65
CA VAL A 311 -0.22 0.67 -29.70
C VAL A 311 -1.11 0.14 -30.82
N SER A 312 -0.77 -1.02 -31.42
CA SER A 312 -1.48 -1.54 -32.59
C SER A 312 -1.09 -2.99 -32.94
N GLU A 313 -1.89 -3.66 -33.80
CA GLU A 313 -1.52 -4.97 -34.36
C GLU A 313 -0.21 -4.91 -35.18
N ASP A 314 0.06 -3.81 -35.88
CA ASP A 314 1.31 -3.64 -36.63
C ASP A 314 2.51 -3.44 -35.69
N GLY A 315 2.29 -2.78 -34.55
CA GLY A 315 3.25 -2.73 -33.44
C GLY A 315 3.58 -4.12 -32.91
N ALA A 316 2.54 -4.95 -32.67
CA ALA A 316 2.72 -6.33 -32.23
C ALA A 316 3.53 -7.16 -33.26
N LYS A 317 3.26 -7.02 -34.56
CA LYS A 317 4.05 -7.65 -35.63
C LYS A 317 5.50 -7.15 -35.66
N ALA A 318 5.73 -5.86 -35.47
CA ALA A 318 7.06 -5.26 -35.45
C ALA A 318 7.88 -5.75 -34.24
N ASN A 319 7.25 -5.83 -33.06
CA ASN A 319 7.87 -6.40 -31.86
C ASN A 319 8.26 -7.87 -32.09
N LEU A 320 7.36 -8.66 -32.69
CA LEU A 320 7.64 -10.05 -33.06
C LEU A 320 8.82 -10.14 -34.03
N ALA A 321 8.83 -9.33 -35.09
CA ALA A 321 9.90 -9.33 -36.09
C ALA A 321 11.26 -8.89 -35.50
N ALA A 322 11.28 -8.02 -34.50
CA ALA A 322 12.52 -7.52 -33.91
C ALA A 322 13.13 -8.50 -32.89
N GLU A 323 12.32 -9.11 -32.03
CA GLU A 323 12.82 -9.89 -30.89
C GLU A 323 12.82 -11.41 -31.17
N ASN A 324 11.88 -11.88 -32.01
CA ASN A 324 11.59 -13.28 -32.24
C ASN A 324 11.12 -13.55 -33.70
N ASN A 325 11.99 -13.20 -34.66
CA ASN A 325 11.73 -13.21 -36.11
C ASN A 325 11.46 -14.60 -36.73
N GLY A 326 11.74 -15.68 -36.02
CA GLY A 326 11.53 -17.07 -36.46
C GLY A 326 12.81 -17.82 -36.82
N GLU A 327 13.96 -17.17 -36.70
CA GLU A 327 15.27 -17.81 -36.79
C GLU A 327 15.69 -18.45 -35.46
N LYS A 328 15.15 -17.96 -34.33
CA LYS A 328 15.37 -18.52 -33.00
C LYS A 328 14.41 -19.69 -32.75
N SER A 329 14.94 -20.81 -32.27
CA SER A 329 14.13 -21.91 -31.73
C SER A 329 13.55 -21.53 -30.36
N PHE A 330 12.52 -22.25 -29.92
CA PHE A 330 11.98 -22.15 -28.56
C PHE A 330 13.08 -22.27 -27.50
N ASP A 331 13.92 -23.30 -27.59
CA ASP A 331 15.00 -23.55 -26.62
C ASP A 331 16.01 -22.40 -26.58
N ARG A 332 16.24 -21.73 -27.73
CA ARG A 332 17.10 -20.54 -27.76
C ARG A 332 16.47 -19.38 -27.01
N VAL A 333 15.17 -19.12 -27.20
CA VAL A 333 14.44 -18.08 -26.46
C VAL A 333 14.46 -18.37 -24.96
N ALA A 334 14.21 -19.62 -24.55
CA ALA A 334 14.29 -20.03 -23.14
C ALA A 334 15.69 -19.85 -22.54
N SER A 335 16.74 -20.22 -23.28
CA SER A 335 18.13 -19.98 -22.85
C SER A 335 18.48 -18.49 -22.77
N ASP A 336 17.98 -17.66 -23.69
CA ASP A 336 18.20 -16.22 -23.68
C ASP A 336 17.47 -15.56 -22.49
N ALA A 337 16.25 -16.02 -22.16
CA ALA A 337 15.50 -15.57 -20.99
C ALA A 337 16.23 -15.92 -19.68
N ARG A 338 16.71 -17.16 -19.53
CA ARG A 338 17.52 -17.56 -18.37
C ARG A 338 18.80 -16.73 -18.26
N LYS A 339 19.45 -16.44 -19.39
CA LYS A 339 20.63 -15.59 -19.41
C LYS A 339 20.29 -14.17 -18.94
N ALA A 340 19.20 -13.58 -19.41
CA ALA A 340 18.76 -12.25 -18.97
C ALA A 340 18.50 -12.21 -17.46
N TRP A 341 17.90 -13.26 -16.89
CA TRP A 341 17.75 -13.40 -15.46
C TRP A 341 19.08 -13.54 -14.73
N ASN A 342 20.00 -14.38 -15.20
CA ASN A 342 21.33 -14.49 -14.60
C ASN A 342 22.12 -13.16 -14.64
N ASP A 343 21.99 -12.40 -15.72
CA ASP A 343 22.62 -11.09 -15.85
C ASP A 343 22.07 -10.09 -14.81
N GLN A 344 20.77 -10.12 -14.52
CA GLN A 344 20.15 -9.24 -13.53
C GLN A 344 20.36 -9.71 -12.08
N LEU A 345 20.04 -10.98 -11.79
CA LEU A 345 20.23 -11.57 -10.46
C LEU A 345 21.71 -11.56 -10.04
N GLY A 346 22.62 -11.76 -11.00
CA GLY A 346 24.06 -11.74 -10.77
C GLY A 346 24.64 -10.36 -10.41
N LYS A 347 23.86 -9.28 -10.51
CA LYS A 347 24.25 -7.96 -9.97
C LYS A 347 24.36 -7.98 -8.45
N ILE A 348 23.71 -8.94 -7.79
CA ILE A 348 23.84 -9.21 -6.37
C ILE A 348 24.30 -10.66 -6.17
N ALA A 349 25.58 -10.83 -5.89
CA ALA A 349 26.17 -12.15 -5.65
C ALA A 349 26.20 -12.45 -4.15
N VAL A 350 25.48 -13.47 -3.69
CA VAL A 350 25.53 -13.97 -2.30
C VAL A 350 26.25 -15.32 -2.18
N THR A 351 26.98 -15.53 -1.09
CA THR A 351 27.66 -16.80 -0.77
C THR A 351 27.53 -17.15 0.72
N GLY A 352 27.56 -18.44 1.04
CA GLY A 352 27.25 -18.95 2.39
C GLY A 352 25.75 -19.12 2.64
N GLY A 353 25.38 -19.63 3.82
CA GLY A 353 24.00 -19.93 4.20
C GLY A 353 23.41 -21.23 3.60
N PRO A 354 22.24 -21.71 4.08
CA PRO A 354 21.50 -22.83 3.50
C PRO A 354 20.94 -22.54 2.10
N ASP A 355 20.60 -23.60 1.35
CA ASP A 355 19.94 -23.49 0.03
C ASP A 355 18.58 -22.80 0.11
N ALA A 356 17.84 -22.99 1.21
CA ALA A 356 16.57 -22.33 1.46
C ALA A 356 16.72 -20.80 1.48
N ASP A 357 17.72 -20.27 2.18
CA ASP A 357 17.98 -18.82 2.23
C ASP A 357 18.37 -18.27 0.86
N ARG A 358 19.19 -18.99 0.08
CA ARG A 358 19.51 -18.61 -1.31
C ARG A 358 18.27 -18.58 -2.19
N THR A 359 17.39 -19.58 -2.04
CA THR A 359 16.14 -19.69 -2.79
C THR A 359 15.21 -18.53 -2.46
N THR A 360 14.99 -18.24 -1.17
CA THR A 360 14.18 -17.09 -0.74
C THR A 360 14.77 -15.77 -1.25
N PHE A 361 16.10 -15.59 -1.14
CA PHE A 361 16.77 -14.37 -1.59
C PHE A 361 16.64 -14.13 -3.10
N TYR A 362 17.03 -15.10 -3.93
CA TYR A 362 16.97 -14.92 -5.38
C TYR A 362 15.55 -14.91 -5.93
N THR A 363 14.61 -15.58 -5.27
CA THR A 363 13.18 -15.47 -5.62
C THR A 363 12.63 -14.08 -5.29
N SER A 364 12.98 -13.53 -4.13
CA SER A 364 12.59 -12.16 -3.77
C SER A 364 13.22 -11.14 -4.73
N LEU A 365 14.50 -11.31 -5.08
CA LEU A 365 15.14 -10.46 -6.08
C LEU A 365 14.49 -10.61 -7.47
N TYR A 366 14.09 -11.83 -7.85
CA TYR A 366 13.34 -12.08 -9.08
C TYR A 366 12.02 -11.31 -9.13
N HIS A 367 11.19 -11.39 -8.08
CA HIS A 367 9.93 -10.67 -8.03
C HIS A 367 10.10 -9.14 -8.09
N SER A 368 11.13 -8.62 -7.39
CA SER A 368 11.48 -7.18 -7.40
C SER A 368 11.92 -6.64 -8.78
N LEU A 369 12.06 -7.51 -9.79
CA LEU A 369 12.58 -7.18 -11.12
C LEU A 369 11.57 -7.49 -12.24
N ILE A 370 10.33 -7.86 -11.89
CA ILE A 370 9.28 -8.13 -12.88
C ILE A 370 8.59 -6.83 -13.28
N GLN A 371 8.18 -6.01 -12.31
CA GLN A 371 7.45 -4.77 -12.52
C GLN A 371 8.07 -3.66 -11.67
N PRO A 372 8.03 -2.36 -12.07
CA PRO A 372 7.38 -1.82 -13.27
C PRO A 372 7.97 -2.36 -14.59
N ASN A 373 7.12 -2.61 -15.59
CA ASN A 373 7.55 -3.26 -16.84
C ASN A 373 7.46 -2.35 -18.05
N VAL A 374 8.19 -2.71 -19.11
CA VAL A 374 8.15 -2.00 -20.38
C VAL A 374 6.74 -1.94 -20.94
N PHE A 375 6.42 -0.82 -21.60
CA PHE A 375 5.11 -0.48 -22.15
C PHE A 375 5.15 0.09 -23.58
N SER A 376 6.31 0.55 -24.04
CA SER A 376 6.49 0.98 -25.43
C SER A 376 6.80 -0.18 -26.37
N ASP A 377 6.41 -0.06 -27.64
CA ASP A 377 6.86 -0.92 -28.73
C ASP A 377 8.38 -0.78 -28.97
N VAL A 378 8.94 -1.67 -29.77
CA VAL A 378 10.38 -1.70 -30.12
C VAL A 378 10.82 -0.44 -30.88
N ASP A 379 9.89 0.23 -31.56
CA ASP A 379 10.12 1.51 -32.22
C ASP A 379 9.96 2.71 -31.27
N GLY A 380 9.62 2.48 -30.01
CA GLY A 380 9.43 3.47 -28.97
C GLY A 380 8.04 4.11 -28.93
N ARG A 381 7.09 3.72 -29.79
CA ARG A 381 5.71 4.23 -29.68
C ARG A 381 4.98 3.66 -28.47
N TYR A 382 4.11 4.45 -27.86
CA TYR A 382 3.29 4.04 -26.71
C TYR A 382 1.99 4.87 -26.63
N PRO A 383 0.90 4.33 -26.06
CA PRO A 383 -0.27 5.14 -25.74
C PRO A 383 -0.01 5.99 -24.50
N GLY A 384 -0.24 7.29 -24.60
CA GLY A 384 -0.12 8.24 -23.50
C GLY A 384 -1.42 8.43 -22.72
N PHE A 385 -1.33 9.17 -21.63
CA PHE A 385 -2.46 9.46 -20.72
C PHE A 385 -3.48 10.45 -21.33
N ASP A 386 -3.15 11.10 -22.44
CA ASP A 386 -4.05 11.94 -23.23
C ASP A 386 -4.81 11.16 -24.32
N GLY A 387 -4.69 9.83 -24.33
CA GLY A 387 -5.29 8.94 -25.32
C GLY A 387 -4.64 8.98 -26.70
N ARG A 388 -3.50 9.69 -26.87
CA ARG A 388 -2.75 9.74 -28.13
C ARG A 388 -1.58 8.77 -28.11
N ILE A 389 -1.09 8.42 -29.30
CA ILE A 389 0.17 7.68 -29.42
C ILE A 389 1.33 8.68 -29.39
N HIS A 390 2.25 8.47 -28.47
CA HIS A 390 3.48 9.23 -28.29
C HIS A 390 4.69 8.41 -28.70
N GLN A 391 5.84 9.07 -28.75
CA GLN A 391 7.12 8.49 -29.12
C GLN A 391 8.09 8.67 -27.95
N ALA A 392 8.69 7.57 -27.49
CA ALA A 392 9.74 7.60 -26.48
C ALA A 392 11.00 8.26 -27.04
N ASP A 393 11.77 8.90 -26.16
CA ASP A 393 13.08 9.42 -26.51
C ASP A 393 14.00 8.30 -27.01
N ARG A 394 14.83 8.63 -28.00
CA ARG A 394 15.72 7.64 -28.61
C ARG A 394 16.63 7.00 -27.57
N GLY A 395 16.57 5.67 -27.46
CA GLY A 395 17.40 4.88 -26.55
C GLY A 395 16.77 4.60 -25.18
N HIS A 396 15.55 5.09 -24.96
CA HIS A 396 14.75 4.90 -23.75
C HIS A 396 13.48 4.10 -24.07
N ALA A 397 13.06 3.25 -23.15
CA ALA A 397 11.75 2.62 -23.20
C ALA A 397 10.76 3.34 -22.27
N MET A 398 9.47 3.23 -22.56
CA MET A 398 8.45 3.62 -21.59
C MET A 398 8.10 2.44 -20.69
N TYR A 399 7.76 2.74 -19.45
CA TYR A 399 7.37 1.77 -18.42
C TYR A 399 5.95 2.06 -17.90
N THR A 400 5.31 1.06 -17.30
CA THR A 400 4.01 1.17 -16.64
C THR A 400 3.90 0.17 -15.46
N ASN A 401 2.72 0.11 -14.84
CA ASN A 401 2.40 -0.72 -13.67
C ASN A 401 3.20 -0.23 -12.46
N PHE A 402 2.84 0.97 -11.99
CA PHE A 402 3.52 1.65 -10.90
C PHE A 402 2.65 1.58 -9.63
N SER A 403 2.94 0.62 -8.75
CA SER A 403 2.29 0.48 -7.44
C SER A 403 2.88 1.48 -6.46
N GLY A 404 2.58 2.78 -6.67
CA GLY A 404 3.37 3.86 -6.12
C GLY A 404 3.49 3.83 -4.60
N TRP A 405 2.37 3.61 -3.91
CA TRP A 405 2.27 3.59 -2.45
C TRP A 405 3.16 2.50 -1.81
N ASP A 406 3.50 1.47 -2.57
CA ASP A 406 4.27 0.32 -2.15
C ASP A 406 5.75 0.52 -2.50
N ILE A 407 6.05 0.63 -3.80
CA ILE A 407 7.40 0.48 -4.36
C ILE A 407 8.37 1.61 -3.98
N TYR A 408 7.86 2.74 -3.47
CA TYR A 408 8.73 3.85 -3.05
C TYR A 408 9.61 3.48 -1.85
N ARG A 409 9.18 2.50 -1.04
CA ARG A 409 9.72 2.19 0.29
C ARG A 409 11.06 1.47 0.18
N SER A 410 11.16 0.42 -0.63
CA SER A 410 12.41 -0.34 -0.79
C SER A 410 12.73 -0.82 -2.20
N GLU A 411 11.73 -0.96 -3.07
CA GLU A 411 11.93 -1.47 -4.42
C GLU A 411 12.63 -0.45 -5.33
N ILE A 412 12.12 0.78 -5.44
CA ILE A 412 12.76 1.83 -6.26
C ILE A 412 14.21 2.11 -5.79
N PRO A 413 14.51 2.22 -4.48
CA PRO A 413 15.90 2.26 -4.01
C PRO A 413 16.77 1.09 -4.50
N LEU A 414 16.24 -0.13 -4.49
CA LEU A 414 16.93 -1.33 -4.99
C LEU A 414 17.22 -1.19 -6.49
N LEU A 415 16.18 -0.91 -7.28
CA LEU A 415 16.26 -0.76 -8.73
C LEU A 415 17.22 0.36 -9.12
N ALA A 416 17.14 1.52 -8.48
CA ALA A 416 18.04 2.65 -8.76
C ALA A 416 19.51 2.30 -8.47
N THR A 417 19.75 1.45 -7.47
CA THR A 417 21.10 1.01 -7.12
C THR A 417 21.69 0.09 -8.19
N ILE A 418 20.95 -0.95 -8.61
CA ILE A 418 21.47 -2.00 -9.49
C ILE A 418 21.15 -1.79 -10.98
N ASP A 419 20.14 -0.99 -11.31
CA ASP A 419 19.70 -0.68 -12.67
C ASP A 419 19.25 0.80 -12.83
N PRO A 420 20.15 1.78 -12.60
CA PRO A 420 19.82 3.21 -12.63
C PRO A 420 19.35 3.69 -13.99
N LYS A 421 19.74 3.03 -15.10
CA LYS A 421 19.24 3.40 -16.43
C LYS A 421 17.75 3.08 -16.55
N GLN A 422 17.36 1.85 -16.24
CA GLN A 422 15.96 1.39 -16.27
C GLN A 422 15.12 2.18 -15.28
N THR A 423 15.66 2.46 -14.10
CA THR A 423 14.98 3.30 -13.12
C THR A 423 14.84 4.76 -13.57
N SER A 424 15.80 5.27 -14.36
CA SER A 424 15.64 6.59 -15.00
C SER A 424 14.54 6.55 -16.05
N ASP A 425 14.43 5.48 -16.85
CA ASP A 425 13.34 5.30 -17.81
C ASP A 425 11.96 5.20 -17.12
N ILE A 426 11.89 4.56 -15.94
CA ILE A 426 10.69 4.55 -15.08
C ILE A 426 10.31 5.97 -14.68
N VAL A 427 11.26 6.77 -14.17
CA VAL A 427 11.00 8.17 -13.77
C VAL A 427 10.58 9.03 -14.98
N ARG A 428 11.27 8.89 -16.13
CA ARG A 428 10.88 9.57 -17.37
C ARG A 428 9.45 9.22 -17.79
N SER A 429 9.05 7.97 -17.59
CA SER A 429 7.69 7.52 -17.90
C SER A 429 6.66 8.20 -17.02
N MET A 430 6.89 8.22 -15.70
CA MET A 430 6.03 8.93 -14.74
C MET A 430 5.92 10.43 -15.09
N MET A 431 7.04 11.08 -15.42
CA MET A 431 7.04 12.48 -15.86
C MET A 431 6.21 12.70 -17.13
N ALA A 432 6.41 11.85 -18.16
CA ALA A 432 5.69 11.95 -19.41
C ALA A 432 4.18 11.80 -19.20
N TYR A 433 3.76 10.84 -18.37
CA TYR A 433 2.35 10.64 -18.03
C TYR A 433 1.77 11.82 -17.26
N ALA A 434 2.53 12.40 -16.32
CA ALA A 434 2.12 13.60 -15.60
C ALA A 434 1.95 14.81 -16.51
N GLU A 435 2.76 14.94 -17.55
CA GLU A 435 2.60 16.00 -18.55
C GLU A 435 1.40 15.77 -19.48
N GLN A 436 1.19 14.52 -19.89
CA GLN A 436 0.13 14.14 -20.83
C GLN A 436 -1.25 14.21 -20.17
N GLY A 437 -1.39 13.62 -18.98
CA GLY A 437 -2.64 13.60 -18.22
C GLY A 437 -2.83 14.80 -17.29
N GLY A 438 -1.78 15.57 -17.04
CA GLY A 438 -1.82 16.81 -16.25
C GLY A 438 -1.64 16.63 -14.74
N SER A 439 -1.38 15.40 -14.26
CA SER A 439 -1.23 15.05 -12.84
C SER A 439 -0.32 13.84 -12.65
N TRP A 440 0.38 13.75 -11.53
CA TRP A 440 1.01 12.50 -11.11
C TRP A 440 -0.05 11.54 -10.60
N ASP A 441 0.09 10.25 -10.91
CA ASP A 441 -0.79 9.22 -10.36
C ASP A 441 -0.28 8.75 -8.98
N ARG A 442 -1.07 7.95 -8.29
CA ARG A 442 -0.62 7.15 -7.14
C ARG A 442 -0.36 5.70 -7.55
N TRP A 443 -1.20 5.18 -8.45
CA TRP A 443 -1.16 3.78 -8.86
C TRP A 443 -1.54 3.66 -10.34
N THR A 444 -0.56 3.45 -11.23
CA THR A 444 -0.78 3.40 -12.69
C THR A 444 -0.94 1.97 -13.19
N VAL A 445 -2.02 1.67 -13.92
CA VAL A 445 -2.13 0.45 -14.75
C VAL A 445 -2.14 0.86 -16.21
N ALA A 446 -1.25 0.31 -17.03
CA ALA A 446 -1.15 0.61 -18.47
C ALA A 446 -1.00 2.11 -18.76
N ASN A 447 -1.99 2.76 -19.38
CA ASN A 447 -1.89 4.16 -19.83
C ASN A 447 -2.93 5.08 -19.18
N ASP A 448 -3.41 4.74 -17.97
CA ASP A 448 -4.52 5.45 -17.36
C ASP A 448 -4.41 5.51 -15.82
N TYR A 449 -5.04 6.53 -15.25
CA TYR A 449 -5.09 6.77 -13.81
C TYR A 449 -5.99 5.74 -13.14
N THR A 450 -5.54 5.18 -12.01
CA THR A 450 -6.45 4.40 -11.15
C THR A 450 -6.77 5.13 -9.85
N GLY A 451 -5.82 5.90 -9.31
CA GLY A 451 -5.98 6.57 -8.02
C GLY A 451 -6.16 5.62 -6.83
N VAL A 452 -5.83 4.34 -6.99
CA VAL A 452 -5.84 3.34 -5.93
C VAL A 452 -4.79 3.73 -4.87
N MET A 453 -5.10 3.44 -3.60
CA MET A 453 -4.37 3.88 -2.41
C MET A 453 -4.35 5.41 -2.20
N ASN A 454 -3.61 5.85 -1.19
CA ASN A 454 -3.57 7.23 -0.70
C ASN A 454 -2.17 7.86 -0.83
N GLY A 455 -2.04 9.13 -0.44
CA GLY A 455 -0.75 9.82 -0.47
C GLY A 455 -0.33 10.37 -1.84
N ASP A 456 0.96 10.65 -1.98
CA ASP A 456 1.58 11.24 -3.18
C ASP A 456 2.98 10.62 -3.42
N PRO A 457 3.01 9.31 -3.76
CA PRO A 457 4.24 8.52 -3.70
C PRO A 457 5.23 8.82 -4.83
N TYR A 458 4.78 9.32 -5.98
CA TYR A 458 5.67 9.49 -7.14
C TYR A 458 6.73 10.56 -6.88
N HIS A 459 6.42 11.57 -6.07
CA HIS A 459 7.41 12.54 -5.63
C HIS A 459 8.52 11.92 -4.78
N ILE A 460 8.17 10.93 -3.96
CA ILE A 460 9.12 10.14 -3.17
C ILE A 460 9.98 9.28 -4.10
N ILE A 461 9.35 8.57 -5.05
CA ILE A 461 10.03 7.74 -6.05
C ILE A 461 11.07 8.55 -6.82
N VAL A 462 10.72 9.73 -7.35
CA VAL A 462 11.65 10.59 -8.11
C VAL A 462 12.87 10.98 -7.26
N SER A 463 12.65 11.41 -6.01
CA SER A 463 13.75 11.80 -5.13
C SER A 463 14.63 10.61 -4.76
N SER A 464 14.03 9.47 -4.40
CA SER A 464 14.74 8.22 -4.08
C SER A 464 15.56 7.72 -5.27
N ALA A 465 14.97 7.65 -6.46
CA ALA A 465 15.64 7.26 -7.69
C ALA A 465 16.90 8.11 -7.93
N TYR A 466 16.77 9.44 -7.81
CA TYR A 466 17.88 10.37 -7.98
C TYR A 466 18.99 10.18 -6.92
N ALA A 467 18.59 9.97 -5.66
CA ALA A 467 19.51 9.75 -4.55
C ALA A 467 20.32 8.45 -4.74
N PHE A 468 19.67 7.38 -5.21
CA PHE A 468 20.28 6.07 -5.43
C PHE A 468 20.97 5.89 -6.80
N GLY A 469 20.98 6.94 -7.64
CA GLY A 469 21.86 7.03 -8.82
C GLY A 469 21.16 7.02 -10.17
N ALA A 470 19.84 6.87 -10.22
CA ALA A 470 19.05 7.04 -11.44
C ALA A 470 18.85 8.53 -11.71
N ARG A 471 19.64 9.10 -12.63
CA ARG A 471 19.67 10.56 -12.89
C ARG A 471 19.49 10.94 -14.36
N ASP A 472 19.17 9.98 -15.22
CA ASP A 472 19.03 10.20 -16.67
C ASP A 472 17.62 10.69 -17.02
N PHE A 473 17.24 11.85 -16.46
CA PHE A 473 16.00 12.56 -16.73
C PHE A 473 16.15 14.06 -16.41
N ASP A 474 15.22 14.90 -16.87
CA ASP A 474 15.24 16.33 -16.58
C ASP A 474 14.82 16.60 -15.13
N ALA A 475 15.80 16.64 -14.23
CA ALA A 475 15.58 16.81 -12.80
C ALA A 475 14.93 18.15 -12.43
N HIS A 476 15.24 19.24 -13.15
CA HIS A 476 14.62 20.54 -12.88
C HIS A 476 13.14 20.53 -13.31
N LYS A 477 12.83 19.93 -14.44
CA LYS A 477 11.44 19.73 -14.89
C LYS A 477 10.67 18.82 -13.93
N ALA A 478 11.29 17.74 -13.46
CA ALA A 478 10.70 16.87 -12.44
C ALA A 478 10.33 17.68 -11.19
N LEU A 479 11.24 18.49 -10.66
CA LEU A 479 10.96 19.35 -9.50
C LEU A 479 9.80 20.31 -9.77
N LEU A 480 9.75 20.95 -10.95
CA LEU A 480 8.65 21.85 -11.31
C LEU A 480 7.29 21.14 -11.33
N LEU A 481 7.24 19.94 -11.91
CA LEU A 481 6.03 19.11 -11.94
C LEU A 481 5.65 18.66 -10.52
N MET A 482 6.62 18.29 -9.68
CA MET A 482 6.37 17.89 -8.29
C MET A 482 5.78 19.04 -7.46
N VAL A 483 6.38 20.24 -7.58
CA VAL A 483 5.87 21.45 -6.90
C VAL A 483 4.46 21.79 -7.38
N LYS A 484 4.19 21.68 -8.68
CA LYS A 484 2.86 21.92 -9.24
C LYS A 484 1.83 20.96 -8.64
N GLY A 485 2.09 19.66 -8.69
CA GLY A 485 1.21 18.62 -8.16
C GLY A 485 0.94 18.76 -6.65
N ALA A 486 1.97 19.10 -5.88
CA ALA A 486 1.88 19.31 -4.44
C ALA A 486 1.29 20.65 -4.01
N THR A 487 0.94 21.56 -4.94
CA THR A 487 0.45 22.91 -4.61
C THR A 487 -0.77 23.41 -5.39
N GLN A 488 -1.14 22.75 -6.49
CA GLN A 488 -2.23 23.20 -7.36
C GLN A 488 -3.27 22.09 -7.53
N PRO A 489 -4.57 22.45 -7.62
CA PRO A 489 -5.59 21.48 -8.02
C PRO A 489 -5.36 21.03 -9.46
N THR A 490 -5.72 19.78 -9.73
CA THR A 490 -5.56 19.11 -11.03
C THR A 490 -6.91 18.95 -11.73
N GLN A 491 -6.90 18.74 -13.06
CA GLN A 491 -8.11 18.53 -13.86
C GLN A 491 -8.28 17.05 -14.20
N GLY A 492 -9.50 16.51 -14.07
CA GLY A 492 -9.84 15.13 -14.47
C GLY A 492 -9.42 14.04 -13.47
N TYR A 493 -8.29 14.21 -12.79
CA TYR A 493 -7.81 13.38 -11.68
C TYR A 493 -7.45 14.27 -10.49
N VAL A 494 -7.59 13.79 -9.25
CA VAL A 494 -7.20 14.54 -8.04
C VAL A 494 -5.95 13.90 -7.46
N GLU A 495 -4.80 14.56 -7.63
CA GLU A 495 -3.51 14.04 -7.15
C GLU A 495 -3.47 13.93 -5.61
N ARG A 496 -3.70 15.06 -4.92
CA ARG A 496 -3.81 15.14 -3.46
C ARG A 496 -5.24 15.47 -3.00
N PRO A 497 -6.07 14.47 -2.68
CA PRO A 497 -7.34 14.69 -1.99
C PRO A 497 -7.16 15.55 -0.72
N GLY A 498 -8.00 16.57 -0.54
CA GLY A 498 -7.89 17.48 0.59
C GLY A 498 -6.73 18.49 0.52
N LEU A 499 -6.11 18.71 -0.65
CA LEU A 499 -4.99 19.64 -0.84
C LEU A 499 -5.23 21.03 -0.23
N ALA A 500 -6.42 21.61 -0.45
CA ALA A 500 -6.75 22.95 0.06
C ALA A 500 -6.72 23.00 1.60
N ASP A 501 -7.27 21.98 2.25
CA ASP A 501 -7.22 21.85 3.71
C ASP A 501 -5.80 21.59 4.20
N TYR A 502 -5.05 20.71 3.54
CA TYR A 502 -3.66 20.45 3.88
C TYR A 502 -2.80 21.73 3.82
N GLN A 503 -2.96 22.55 2.78
CA GLN A 503 -2.23 23.82 2.65
C GLN A 503 -2.64 24.85 3.71
N LYS A 504 -3.92 24.86 4.10
CA LYS A 504 -4.47 25.82 5.07
C LYS A 504 -4.19 25.43 6.52
N LEU A 505 -4.37 24.16 6.85
CA LEU A 505 -4.38 23.62 8.22
C LEU A 505 -3.06 22.92 8.57
N GLY A 506 -2.29 22.48 7.57
CA GLY A 506 -1.12 21.64 7.74
C GLY A 506 -1.47 20.17 8.01
N TYR A 507 -2.70 19.74 7.73
CA TYR A 507 -3.14 18.34 7.79
C TYR A 507 -4.46 18.21 7.02
N VAL A 508 -4.81 16.99 6.62
CA VAL A 508 -6.11 16.67 6.03
C VAL A 508 -7.06 16.26 7.16
N PRO A 509 -8.17 16.97 7.39
CA PRO A 509 -9.10 16.64 8.47
C PRO A 509 -9.63 15.22 8.41
N GLY A 510 -9.52 14.47 9.50
CA GLY A 510 -9.98 13.08 9.61
C GLY A 510 -9.10 12.04 8.88
N ALA A 511 -8.23 12.45 7.97
CA ALA A 511 -7.36 11.56 7.19
C ALA A 511 -5.90 11.64 7.68
N GLY A 512 -5.62 10.88 8.74
CA GLY A 512 -4.30 10.80 9.35
C GLY A 512 -3.26 10.19 8.42
N ALA A 513 -3.60 9.10 7.73
CA ALA A 513 -2.70 8.44 6.79
C ALA A 513 -2.28 9.36 5.62
N ASP A 514 -3.23 10.03 4.95
CA ASP A 514 -2.91 10.98 3.86
C ASP A 514 -1.97 12.09 4.31
N THR A 515 -2.19 12.62 5.51
CA THR A 515 -1.32 13.67 6.06
C THR A 515 0.13 13.17 6.22
N LEU A 516 0.35 11.95 6.73
CA LEU A 516 1.69 11.39 6.93
C LEU A 516 2.37 11.00 5.61
N GLU A 517 1.60 10.55 4.63
CA GLU A 517 2.11 10.31 3.27
C GLU A 517 2.50 11.63 2.58
N TYR A 518 1.68 12.69 2.71
CA TYR A 518 2.02 14.01 2.16
C TYR A 518 3.22 14.65 2.82
N THR A 519 3.43 14.45 4.13
CA THR A 519 4.63 14.97 4.79
C THR A 519 5.89 14.26 4.34
N SER A 520 5.81 12.95 4.06
CA SER A 520 6.89 12.17 3.44
C SER A 520 7.19 12.62 2.01
N ALA A 521 6.14 12.88 1.21
CA ALA A 521 6.29 13.45 -0.13
C ALA A 521 6.89 14.87 -0.11
N ASP A 522 6.46 15.71 0.84
CA ASP A 522 6.99 17.06 1.00
C ASP A 522 8.46 17.03 1.45
N PHE A 523 8.85 16.09 2.32
CA PHE A 523 10.26 15.84 2.65
C PHE A 523 11.08 15.47 1.40
N ALA A 524 10.58 14.55 0.57
CA ALA A 524 11.23 14.15 -0.66
C ALA A 524 11.40 15.33 -1.65
N ILE A 525 10.38 16.17 -1.82
CA ILE A 525 10.48 17.40 -2.63
C ILE A 525 11.57 18.32 -2.07
N ALA A 526 11.62 18.52 -0.76
CA ALA A 526 12.62 19.37 -0.14
C ALA A 526 14.04 18.85 -0.42
N GLU A 527 14.28 17.56 -0.19
CA GLU A 527 15.59 16.95 -0.35
C GLU A 527 16.02 16.82 -1.82
N PHE A 528 15.06 16.68 -2.74
CA PHE A 528 15.32 16.80 -4.18
C PHE A 528 15.70 18.25 -4.56
N ALA A 529 14.96 19.25 -4.11
CA ALA A 529 15.25 20.67 -4.34
C ALA A 529 16.64 21.07 -3.81
N LYS A 530 17.00 20.60 -2.62
CA LYS A 530 18.32 20.80 -2.01
C LYS A 530 19.45 20.28 -2.89
N ARG A 531 19.29 19.08 -3.48
CA ARG A 531 20.26 18.50 -4.42
C ARG A 531 20.40 19.30 -5.70
N LEU A 532 19.35 19.99 -6.13
CA LEU A 532 19.33 20.86 -7.31
C LEU A 532 19.73 22.32 -7.01
N GLY A 533 20.05 22.64 -5.75
CA GLY A 533 20.44 23.98 -5.32
C GLY A 533 19.27 24.96 -5.14
N ASP A 534 18.03 24.49 -5.12
CA ASP A 534 16.85 25.32 -4.88
C ASP A 534 16.52 25.40 -3.37
N GLY A 535 17.17 26.36 -2.70
CA GLY A 535 16.99 26.59 -1.27
C GLY A 535 15.60 27.11 -0.86
N ALA A 536 14.88 27.77 -1.76
CA ALA A 536 13.56 28.34 -1.47
C ALA A 536 12.49 27.23 -1.44
N THR A 537 12.51 26.35 -2.44
CA THR A 537 11.66 25.16 -2.48
C THR A 537 12.00 24.23 -1.32
N TYR A 538 13.30 23.99 -1.05
CA TYR A 538 13.74 23.23 0.12
C TYR A 538 13.13 23.76 1.42
N SER A 539 13.29 25.06 1.73
CA SER A 539 12.80 25.62 2.98
C SER A 539 11.27 25.54 3.12
N THR A 540 10.55 25.69 2.02
CA THR A 540 9.08 25.64 2.00
C THR A 540 8.57 24.24 2.28
N PHE A 541 9.10 23.25 1.56
CA PHE A 541 8.65 21.88 1.67
C PHE A 541 9.20 21.17 2.91
N MET A 542 10.40 21.52 3.39
CA MET A 542 10.91 21.01 4.67
C MET A 542 10.05 21.46 5.85
N LYS A 543 9.57 22.72 5.84
CA LYS A 543 8.59 23.16 6.84
C LYS A 543 7.28 22.38 6.77
N ARG A 544 6.81 22.05 5.57
CA ARG A 544 5.60 21.23 5.38
C ARG A 544 5.83 19.77 5.79
N ALA A 545 7.02 19.22 5.62
CA ALA A 545 7.37 17.89 6.13
C ALA A 545 7.19 17.78 7.66
N GLN A 546 7.36 18.88 8.41
CA GLN A 546 7.14 18.89 9.86
C GLN A 546 5.66 18.96 10.27
N ASN A 547 4.72 18.95 9.31
CA ASN A 547 3.30 18.92 9.60
C ASN A 547 2.84 17.63 10.29
N TRP A 548 3.66 16.57 10.35
CA TRP A 548 3.39 15.39 11.19
C TRP A 548 3.10 15.78 12.65
N GLN A 549 3.75 16.85 13.15
CA GLN A 549 3.54 17.38 14.49
C GLN A 549 2.12 17.92 14.72
N ASN A 550 1.34 18.19 13.65
CA ASN A 550 -0.07 18.56 13.76
C ASN A 550 -0.97 17.36 14.10
N LEU A 551 -0.51 16.14 13.87
CA LEU A 551 -1.22 14.90 14.23
C LEU A 551 -0.75 14.33 15.57
N TYR A 552 0.43 14.69 16.05
CA TYR A 552 0.88 14.23 17.37
C TYR A 552 0.04 14.87 18.48
N ASN A 553 -0.67 14.04 19.24
CA ASN A 553 -1.42 14.45 20.42
C ASN A 553 -0.60 14.11 21.68
N PRO A 554 0.02 15.10 22.36
CA PRO A 554 0.76 14.85 23.59
C PRO A 554 -0.10 14.25 24.71
N GLY A 555 -1.42 14.49 24.70
CA GLY A 555 -2.36 13.94 25.69
C GLY A 555 -2.38 12.41 25.65
N THR A 556 -2.61 11.84 24.47
CA THR A 556 -2.69 10.39 24.25
C THR A 556 -1.32 9.74 24.02
N GLY A 557 -0.33 10.49 23.53
CA GLY A 557 0.99 9.97 23.16
C GLY A 557 1.00 9.23 21.83
N HIS A 558 0.07 9.55 20.92
CA HIS A 558 -0.05 8.93 19.60
C HIS A 558 -0.15 10.00 18.50
N LEU A 559 0.20 9.62 17.28
CA LEU A 559 -0.29 10.31 16.08
C LEU A 559 -1.79 10.00 15.95
N GLN A 560 -2.60 11.03 15.74
CA GLN A 560 -4.06 10.94 15.80
C GLN A 560 -4.72 11.82 14.73
N PRO A 561 -5.75 11.33 14.01
CA PRO A 561 -6.52 12.15 13.09
C PRO A 561 -7.15 13.36 13.80
N ARG A 562 -7.15 14.49 13.11
CA ARG A 562 -7.57 15.79 13.64
C ARG A 562 -8.73 16.35 12.84
N ASN A 563 -9.68 16.99 13.50
CA ASN A 563 -10.86 17.59 12.88
C ASN A 563 -10.52 18.94 12.23
N ALA A 564 -11.36 19.44 11.32
CA ALA A 564 -11.12 20.70 10.60
C ALA A 564 -11.05 21.93 11.53
N ASP A 565 -11.66 21.85 12.72
CA ASP A 565 -11.63 22.89 13.75
C ASP A 565 -10.34 22.87 14.60
N GLY A 566 -9.44 21.93 14.35
CA GLY A 566 -8.20 21.75 15.10
C GLY A 566 -8.33 20.95 16.40
N SER A 567 -9.50 20.42 16.74
CA SER A 567 -9.61 19.43 17.82
C SER A 567 -9.09 18.07 17.35
N PHE A 568 -8.47 17.31 18.26
CA PHE A 568 -8.26 15.88 18.01
C PHE A 568 -9.62 15.15 18.06
N SER A 569 -9.73 14.05 17.32
CA SER A 569 -10.87 13.12 17.47
C SER A 569 -11.03 12.69 18.95
N GLY A 570 -12.24 12.30 19.38
CA GLY A 570 -12.62 12.11 20.79
C GLY A 570 -11.81 11.08 21.60
N SER A 571 -12.46 10.07 22.19
CA SER A 571 -11.72 8.96 22.82
C SER A 571 -10.91 8.22 21.74
N TYR A 572 -9.59 8.24 21.85
CA TYR A 572 -8.70 7.62 20.87
C TYR A 572 -8.39 6.17 21.24
N ASP A 573 -8.67 5.26 20.30
CA ASP A 573 -8.20 3.88 20.35
C ASP A 573 -7.12 3.67 19.28
N PRO A 574 -5.85 3.40 19.66
CA PRO A 574 -4.79 3.15 18.69
C PRO A 574 -4.98 1.83 17.90
N ALA A 575 -5.89 0.94 18.29
CA ALA A 575 -6.26 -0.23 17.50
C ALA A 575 -7.29 0.09 16.39
N SER A 576 -7.87 1.29 16.39
CA SER A 576 -8.87 1.70 15.41
C SER A 576 -8.24 1.99 14.04
N SER A 577 -8.93 1.55 12.97
CA SER A 577 -8.60 1.88 11.57
C SER A 577 -9.18 3.21 11.11
N GLN A 578 -9.95 3.91 11.96
CA GLN A 578 -10.56 5.19 11.61
C GLN A 578 -9.50 6.25 11.29
N GLY A 579 -9.55 6.81 10.08
CA GLY A 579 -8.59 7.80 9.58
C GLY A 579 -7.26 7.23 9.10
N TRP A 580 -7.13 5.90 9.01
CA TRP A 580 -5.94 5.18 8.57
C TRP A 580 -6.24 4.26 7.38
N VAL A 581 -5.28 4.08 6.48
CA VAL A 581 -5.43 3.24 5.27
C VAL A 581 -4.69 1.91 5.50
N GLU A 582 -5.41 0.80 5.39
CA GLU A 582 -4.90 -0.58 5.60
C GLU A 582 -4.12 -0.81 6.89
N GLY A 583 -4.45 -0.07 7.94
CA GLY A 583 -3.83 -0.20 9.23
C GLY A 583 -4.64 0.46 10.34
N ASN A 584 -3.97 0.71 11.46
CA ASN A 584 -4.52 1.43 12.61
C ASN A 584 -3.53 2.45 13.17
N GLY A 585 -3.98 3.18 14.20
CA GLY A 585 -3.21 4.21 14.88
C GLY A 585 -1.83 3.75 15.36
N ALA A 586 -1.76 2.58 16.01
CA ALA A 586 -0.50 2.03 16.52
C ALA A 586 0.51 1.69 15.42
N GLN A 587 0.02 1.35 14.24
CA GLN A 587 0.82 0.99 13.08
C GLN A 587 1.34 2.25 12.36
N TYR A 588 0.51 3.28 12.22
CA TYR A 588 0.89 4.55 11.60
C TYR A 588 1.70 5.48 12.50
N ASP A 589 1.79 5.21 13.80
CA ASP A 589 2.64 5.96 14.72
C ASP A 589 4.10 6.06 14.24
N TRP A 590 4.56 5.12 13.41
CA TRP A 590 5.93 5.04 12.90
C TRP A 590 6.13 5.68 11.51
N MET A 591 5.06 6.21 10.89
CA MET A 591 5.07 6.79 9.53
C MET A 591 5.60 8.23 9.50
N VAL A 592 6.77 8.44 10.10
CA VAL A 592 7.58 9.66 9.98
C VAL A 592 9.05 9.26 9.74
N PRO A 593 9.34 8.48 8.68
CA PRO A 593 10.64 7.80 8.52
C PRO A 593 11.84 8.76 8.40
N TYR A 594 11.61 9.98 7.92
CA TYR A 594 12.63 11.02 7.80
C TYR A 594 12.93 11.75 9.13
N ASP A 595 12.08 11.62 10.13
CA ASP A 595 12.23 12.29 11.42
C ASP A 595 11.90 11.39 12.62
N LEU A 596 12.44 10.16 12.59
CA LEU A 596 12.26 9.23 13.70
C LEU A 596 12.92 9.71 15.00
N GLY A 597 13.96 10.55 14.95
CA GLY A 597 14.53 11.19 16.14
C GLY A 597 13.60 12.22 16.79
N GLY A 598 12.90 13.04 15.98
CA GLY A 598 11.84 13.93 16.45
C GLY A 598 10.66 13.15 17.03
N LEU A 599 10.24 12.07 16.35
CA LEU A 599 9.20 11.16 16.83
C LEU A 599 9.59 10.48 18.15
N VAL A 600 10.82 9.98 18.29
CA VAL A 600 11.32 9.39 19.54
C VAL A 600 11.27 10.41 20.68
N SER A 601 11.65 11.65 20.40
CA SER A 601 11.55 12.74 21.38
C SER A 601 10.10 13.01 21.77
N ALA A 602 9.18 13.04 20.79
CA ALA A 602 7.75 13.19 21.04
C ALA A 602 7.19 12.00 21.86
N PHE A 603 7.65 10.77 21.66
CA PHE A 603 7.13 9.61 22.38
C PHE A 603 7.75 9.41 23.77
N GLY A 604 8.49 10.40 24.28
CA GLY A 604 9.05 10.39 25.63
C GLY A 604 10.46 9.84 25.73
N GLY A 605 11.18 9.75 24.59
CA GLY A 605 12.56 9.31 24.52
C GLY A 605 12.73 7.79 24.35
N ASN A 606 14.00 7.38 24.36
CA ASN A 606 14.43 6.03 23.97
C ASN A 606 13.71 4.90 24.73
N ASP A 607 13.68 4.95 26.06
CA ASP A 607 13.14 3.85 26.88
C ASP A 607 11.63 3.66 26.68
N ALA A 608 10.89 4.76 26.51
CA ALA A 608 9.46 4.74 26.26
C ALA A 608 9.14 4.13 24.89
N VAL A 609 9.89 4.54 23.85
CA VAL A 609 9.76 3.99 22.50
C VAL A 609 10.15 2.52 22.45
N GLN A 610 11.26 2.14 23.07
CA GLN A 610 11.68 0.74 23.13
C GLN A 610 10.61 -0.15 23.79
N SER A 611 10.05 0.27 24.92
CA SER A 611 9.00 -0.49 25.61
C SER A 611 7.73 -0.62 24.77
N ARG A 612 7.40 0.43 24.00
CA ARG A 612 6.26 0.44 23.08
C ARG A 612 6.48 -0.51 21.91
N LEU A 613 7.67 -0.50 21.31
CA LEU A 613 8.03 -1.42 20.23
C LEU A 613 8.12 -2.87 20.74
N ASP A 614 8.60 -3.10 21.97
CA ASP A 614 8.68 -4.44 22.57
C ASP A 614 7.27 -5.07 22.64
N LYS A 615 6.26 -4.26 23.00
CA LYS A 615 4.85 -4.67 22.95
C LYS A 615 4.36 -4.83 21.51
N PHE A 616 4.62 -3.85 20.65
CA PHE A 616 4.15 -3.81 19.26
C PHE A 616 4.57 -5.06 18.47
N PHE A 617 5.81 -5.52 18.64
CA PHE A 617 6.36 -6.69 17.96
C PHE A 617 6.10 -8.04 18.66
N THR A 618 5.24 -8.10 19.68
CA THR A 618 4.79 -9.40 20.22
C THR A 618 4.08 -10.24 19.14
N LYS A 619 3.41 -9.59 18.19
CA LYS A 619 2.92 -10.17 16.94
C LYS A 619 3.58 -9.45 15.75
N LEU A 620 3.98 -10.19 14.72
CA LEU A 620 4.56 -9.60 13.50
C LEU A 620 3.53 -9.35 12.39
N ASN A 621 2.41 -10.08 12.39
CA ASN A 621 1.40 -9.99 11.34
C ASN A 621 -0.02 -10.02 11.93
N ALA A 622 -0.41 -8.96 12.65
CA ALA A 622 -1.66 -8.92 13.40
C ALA A 622 -2.87 -8.46 12.57
N GLY A 623 -2.66 -7.94 11.36
CA GLY A 623 -3.70 -7.28 10.59
C GLY A 623 -4.13 -5.94 11.18
N THR A 624 -5.27 -5.42 10.73
CA THR A 624 -5.70 -4.04 11.00
C THR A 624 -6.44 -3.86 12.34
N GLN A 625 -6.86 -4.94 13.00
CA GLN A 625 -7.79 -4.90 14.13
C GLN A 625 -7.11 -4.88 15.51
N GLU A 626 -5.79 -5.08 15.55
CA GLU A 626 -5.03 -5.10 16.80
C GLU A 626 -3.84 -4.13 16.73
N PRO A 627 -3.45 -3.48 17.84
CA PRO A 627 -2.42 -2.45 17.86
C PRO A 627 -1.00 -3.05 17.92
N TYR A 628 -0.73 -4.04 17.05
CA TYR A 628 0.56 -4.74 16.90
C TYR A 628 1.04 -4.63 15.45
N ALA A 629 2.27 -5.07 15.19
CA ALA A 629 2.85 -5.01 13.86
C ALA A 629 2.03 -5.80 12.84
N PHE A 630 1.87 -5.23 11.66
CA PHE A 630 1.33 -5.85 10.46
C PHE A 630 2.38 -5.79 9.35
N MET A 631 3.45 -6.59 9.52
CA MET A 631 4.60 -6.63 8.62
C MET A 631 4.28 -7.23 7.25
N GLY A 632 3.16 -7.92 7.08
CA GLY A 632 2.64 -8.35 5.78
C GLY A 632 2.01 -7.21 4.95
N ASN A 633 2.13 -5.96 5.43
CA ASN A 633 1.61 -4.75 4.82
C ASN A 633 2.62 -3.60 4.95
N GLU A 634 2.52 -2.65 4.04
CA GLU A 634 3.53 -1.66 3.70
C GLU A 634 3.80 -0.61 4.80
N PRO A 635 2.79 -0.11 5.56
CA PRO A 635 2.99 0.94 6.56
C PRO A 635 3.92 0.55 7.71
N ASN A 636 4.30 -0.72 7.83
CA ASN A 636 5.14 -1.21 8.93
C ASN A 636 6.53 -1.66 8.48
N SER A 637 6.84 -1.55 7.18
CA SER A 637 8.15 -1.91 6.62
C SER A 637 9.33 -1.21 7.31
N ASN A 638 9.12 0.01 7.80
CA ASN A 638 10.13 0.83 8.50
C ASN A 638 10.21 0.56 10.02
N ALA A 639 9.14 0.03 10.63
CA ALA A 639 9.00 -0.07 12.08
C ALA A 639 10.14 -0.87 12.79
N PRO A 640 10.67 -1.98 12.24
CA PRO A 640 11.77 -2.72 12.88
C PRO A 640 13.02 -1.87 13.11
N PHE A 641 13.26 -0.87 12.27
CA PHE A 641 14.46 -0.05 12.29
C PHE A 641 14.37 1.12 13.28
N VAL A 642 13.18 1.44 13.78
CA VAL A 642 12.95 2.50 14.79
C VAL A 642 13.75 2.26 16.08
N TYR A 643 13.99 0.99 16.45
CA TYR A 643 14.87 0.66 17.57
C TYR A 643 16.27 1.26 17.45
N SER A 644 16.82 1.37 16.23
CA SER A 644 18.14 1.98 16.00
C SER A 644 18.15 3.46 16.33
N TYR A 645 17.04 4.18 16.05
CA TYR A 645 16.86 5.58 16.44
C TYR A 645 16.64 5.74 17.95
N ALA A 646 16.04 4.74 18.59
CA ALA A 646 15.88 4.68 20.04
C ALA A 646 17.10 4.11 20.79
N GLY A 647 18.27 4.03 20.14
CA GLY A 647 19.52 3.59 20.76
C GLY A 647 19.63 2.08 21.06
N ALA A 648 18.80 1.25 20.42
CA ALA A 648 18.77 -0.20 20.61
C ALA A 648 18.89 -1.00 19.30
N PRO A 649 19.93 -0.80 18.48
CA PRO A 649 20.07 -1.49 17.18
C PRO A 649 20.10 -3.02 17.27
N ALA A 650 20.53 -3.60 18.41
CA ALA A 650 20.44 -5.05 18.64
C ALA A 650 18.99 -5.57 18.61
N LYS A 651 18.01 -4.77 19.03
CA LYS A 651 16.59 -5.11 18.92
C LYS A 651 16.11 -5.03 17.46
N SER A 652 16.57 -4.03 16.68
CA SER A 652 16.32 -3.99 15.23
C SER A 652 16.81 -5.26 14.55
N GLN A 653 18.04 -5.68 14.85
CA GLN A 653 18.64 -6.92 14.32
C GLN A 653 17.76 -8.14 14.65
N SER A 654 17.31 -8.26 15.90
CA SER A 654 16.44 -9.37 16.32
C SER A 654 15.09 -9.39 15.60
N ILE A 655 14.41 -8.24 15.47
CA ILE A 655 13.09 -8.18 14.81
C ILE A 655 13.21 -8.40 13.30
N VAL A 656 14.25 -7.88 12.65
CA VAL A 656 14.50 -8.09 11.23
C VAL A 656 14.77 -9.57 10.95
N HIS A 657 15.62 -10.24 11.74
CA HIS A 657 15.83 -11.69 11.61
C HIS A 657 14.56 -12.49 11.82
N ARG A 658 13.81 -12.20 12.90
CA ARG A 658 12.54 -12.86 13.18
C ARG A 658 11.54 -12.67 12.05
N SER A 659 11.47 -11.49 11.46
CA SER A 659 10.59 -11.21 10.30
C SER A 659 11.01 -12.03 9.08
N MET A 660 12.30 -12.09 8.76
CA MET A 660 12.79 -12.95 7.66
C MET A 660 12.50 -14.44 7.89
N ASP A 661 12.57 -14.92 9.13
CA ASP A 661 12.37 -16.34 9.45
C ASP A 661 10.89 -16.75 9.57
N GLU A 662 10.03 -15.86 10.07
CA GLU A 662 8.60 -16.16 10.30
C GLU A 662 7.72 -15.82 9.10
N LEU A 663 8.11 -14.86 8.27
CA LEU A 663 7.23 -14.27 7.24
C LEU A 663 7.62 -14.67 5.81
N TYR A 664 8.81 -15.24 5.61
CA TYR A 664 9.35 -15.60 4.30
C TYR A 664 9.85 -17.03 4.28
N ASN A 665 9.58 -17.76 3.21
CA ASN A 665 10.17 -19.08 2.99
C ASN A 665 10.16 -19.46 1.48
N PRO A 666 10.92 -20.48 1.05
CA PRO A 666 11.13 -20.75 -0.38
C PRO A 666 10.01 -21.57 -1.04
N ARG A 667 8.86 -21.78 -0.36
CA ARG A 667 7.75 -22.63 -0.83
C ARG A 667 6.62 -21.76 -1.41
N PRO A 668 5.61 -22.36 -2.06
CA PRO A 668 4.51 -21.60 -2.64
C PRO A 668 3.80 -20.65 -1.67
N GLU A 669 3.71 -21.03 -0.40
CA GLU A 669 3.18 -20.22 0.72
C GLU A 669 4.20 -19.22 1.31
N GLY A 670 5.24 -18.89 0.54
CA GLY A 670 6.43 -18.17 0.99
C GLY A 670 6.24 -16.71 1.35
N LEU A 671 5.06 -16.14 1.13
CA LEU A 671 4.68 -14.77 1.44
C LEU A 671 3.35 -14.77 2.20
N ILE A 672 3.28 -13.96 3.26
CA ILE A 672 2.16 -13.90 4.21
C ILE A 672 1.14 -12.76 3.95
N GLY A 673 1.40 -11.98 2.90
CA GLY A 673 0.58 -10.90 2.37
C GLY A 673 0.98 -10.68 0.90
N ASN A 674 0.34 -9.72 0.24
CA ASN A 674 0.64 -9.32 -1.14
C ASN A 674 2.16 -9.07 -1.33
N ASP A 675 2.70 -9.37 -2.52
CA ASP A 675 4.08 -8.98 -2.84
C ASP A 675 4.20 -7.53 -3.32
N ASP A 676 3.07 -6.93 -3.72
CA ASP A 676 2.90 -5.55 -4.18
C ASP A 676 3.97 -5.12 -5.19
N LEU A 677 4.00 -5.84 -6.31
CA LEU A 677 4.90 -5.67 -7.45
C LEU A 677 6.39 -5.90 -7.13
N GLY A 678 6.71 -6.36 -5.93
CA GLY A 678 8.07 -6.61 -5.48
C GLY A 678 8.46 -5.80 -4.25
N GLN A 679 7.56 -4.97 -3.71
CA GLN A 679 7.82 -4.20 -2.49
C GLN A 679 8.19 -5.12 -1.31
N MET A 680 7.40 -6.15 -1.02
CA MET A 680 7.68 -7.08 0.10
C MET A 680 8.95 -7.90 -0.15
N SER A 681 9.12 -8.39 -1.37
CA SER A 681 10.33 -9.07 -1.79
C SER A 681 11.60 -8.19 -1.67
N SER A 682 11.54 -6.92 -2.06
CA SER A 682 12.68 -6.00 -1.97
C SER A 682 13.07 -5.69 -0.52
N TRP A 683 12.10 -5.66 0.41
CA TRP A 683 12.36 -5.55 1.84
C TRP A 683 13.21 -6.73 2.34
N TYR A 684 12.90 -7.95 1.91
CA TYR A 684 13.70 -9.14 2.23
C TYR A 684 15.10 -9.05 1.65
N VAL A 685 15.25 -8.62 0.38
CA VAL A 685 16.56 -8.48 -0.28
C VAL A 685 17.47 -7.56 0.51
N TRP A 686 17.00 -6.35 0.84
CA TRP A 686 17.77 -5.39 1.65
C TRP A 686 18.11 -5.96 3.04
N SER A 687 17.11 -6.49 3.73
CA SER A 687 17.29 -7.06 5.08
C SER A 687 18.28 -8.22 5.11
N ALA A 688 18.27 -9.10 4.12
CA ALA A 688 19.20 -10.23 4.02
C ALA A 688 20.64 -9.79 3.72
N LEU A 689 20.82 -8.66 3.02
CA LEU A 689 22.13 -8.01 2.84
C LEU A 689 22.63 -7.33 4.13
N GLY A 690 21.74 -7.10 5.10
CA GLY A 690 22.05 -6.40 6.35
C GLY A 690 22.11 -4.88 6.20
N ILE A 691 21.55 -4.33 5.11
CA ILE A 691 21.48 -2.89 4.83
C ILE A 691 20.06 -2.52 4.37
N TYR A 692 19.46 -1.43 4.85
CA TYR A 692 18.07 -1.06 4.50
C TYR A 692 17.89 0.45 4.24
N PRO A 693 17.18 0.85 3.15
CA PRO A 693 16.94 2.26 2.80
C PRO A 693 15.78 2.86 3.62
N GLU A 694 16.01 3.13 4.90
CA GLU A 694 14.96 3.53 5.84
C GLU A 694 14.31 4.88 5.55
N ILE A 695 14.99 5.80 4.86
CA ILE A 695 14.57 7.19 4.70
C ILE A 695 14.17 7.46 3.24
N PRO A 696 12.87 7.40 2.89
CA PRO A 696 12.42 7.68 1.53
C PRO A 696 12.81 9.10 1.07
N GLY A 697 13.31 9.22 -0.16
CA GLY A 697 13.84 10.47 -0.73
C GLY A 697 15.32 10.74 -0.43
N ARG A 698 15.96 9.88 0.38
CA ARG A 698 17.39 9.93 0.75
C ARG A 698 18.04 8.56 0.53
N ALA A 699 19.38 8.51 0.55
CA ALA A 699 20.15 7.30 0.25
C ALA A 699 21.03 6.81 1.41
N GLU A 700 20.81 7.30 2.63
CA GLU A 700 21.38 6.66 3.82
C GLU A 700 20.79 5.26 4.00
N VAL A 701 21.63 4.31 4.43
CA VAL A 701 21.18 2.94 4.71
C VAL A 701 21.43 2.60 6.17
N LEU A 702 20.44 2.01 6.83
CA LEU A 702 20.59 1.45 8.17
C LEU A 702 21.22 0.07 8.10
N LEU A 703 21.94 -0.31 9.14
CA LEU A 703 22.66 -1.57 9.21
C LEU A 703 22.02 -2.51 10.23
N THR A 704 21.80 -3.74 9.79
CA THR A 704 21.46 -4.88 10.63
C THR A 704 22.54 -5.96 10.47
N THR A 705 22.25 -7.20 10.83
CA THR A 705 23.19 -8.31 10.68
C THR A 705 22.92 -9.01 9.34
N PRO A 706 23.90 -9.15 8.44
CA PRO A 706 23.72 -9.86 7.18
C PRO A 706 23.36 -11.34 7.37
N ARG A 707 22.48 -11.87 6.51
CA ARG A 707 22.09 -13.29 6.53
C ARG A 707 23.20 -14.19 5.96
N PHE A 708 23.87 -13.73 4.90
CA PHE A 708 24.89 -14.46 4.16
C PHE A 708 26.31 -14.18 4.68
N GLU A 709 27.25 -15.11 4.43
CA GLU A 709 28.65 -14.95 4.83
C GLU A 709 29.36 -13.87 4.00
N SER A 710 28.98 -13.72 2.74
CA SER A 710 29.40 -12.60 1.92
C SER A 710 28.35 -12.26 0.86
N ALA A 711 28.22 -10.98 0.56
CA ALA A 711 27.43 -10.46 -0.54
C ALA A 711 28.21 -9.39 -1.33
N THR A 712 27.98 -9.28 -2.63
CA THR A 712 28.52 -8.20 -3.46
C THR A 712 27.41 -7.61 -4.30
N LEU A 713 27.06 -6.35 -4.03
CA LEU A 713 26.20 -5.52 -4.88
C LEU A 713 27.06 -4.79 -5.90
N THR A 714 26.75 -4.95 -7.18
CA THR A 714 27.31 -4.11 -8.25
C THR A 714 26.32 -3.00 -8.58
N THR A 715 26.68 -1.76 -8.26
CA THR A 715 25.84 -0.60 -8.60
C THR A 715 25.93 -0.29 -10.08
N GLY A 716 24.94 0.39 -10.65
CA GLY A 716 24.95 0.72 -12.08
C GLY A 716 26.09 1.64 -12.54
N ALA A 717 26.80 2.28 -11.61
CA ALA A 717 28.05 3.00 -11.89
C ALA A 717 29.29 2.06 -11.96
N GLY A 718 29.08 0.74 -11.91
CA GLY A 718 30.13 -0.28 -11.86
C GLY A 718 30.88 -0.33 -10.53
N LYS A 719 30.39 0.35 -9.48
CA LYS A 719 30.97 0.31 -8.13
C LYS A 719 30.47 -0.92 -7.39
N LYS A 720 31.23 -1.37 -6.41
CA LYS A 720 30.89 -2.55 -5.62
C LYS A 720 30.69 -2.19 -4.17
N ILE A 721 29.58 -2.64 -3.59
CA ILE A 721 29.37 -2.71 -2.16
C ILE A 721 29.60 -4.18 -1.78
N THR A 722 30.74 -4.45 -1.15
CA THR A 722 31.13 -5.78 -0.71
C THR A 722 30.82 -5.92 0.77
N ILE A 723 30.00 -6.89 1.15
CA ILE A 723 29.62 -7.20 2.52
C ILE A 723 30.28 -8.53 2.90
N ASN A 724 31.04 -8.54 3.98
CA ASN A 724 31.69 -9.72 4.53
C ASN A 724 31.21 -9.92 5.97
N ALA A 725 30.58 -11.06 6.26
CA ALA A 725 30.03 -11.38 7.58
C ALA A 725 30.23 -12.87 7.91
N PRO A 726 31.48 -13.38 7.94
CA PRO A 726 31.75 -14.78 8.20
C PRO A 726 31.32 -15.20 9.62
N GLY A 727 30.98 -16.47 9.78
CA GLY A 727 30.57 -17.05 11.06
C GLY A 727 29.06 -17.00 11.30
N THR A 728 28.66 -17.27 12.54
CA THR A 728 27.26 -17.39 12.95
C THR A 728 26.87 -16.35 14.01
N GLY A 729 25.59 -16.06 14.14
CA GLY A 729 25.03 -15.17 15.15
C GLY A 729 24.24 -14.01 14.56
N ASP A 730 23.16 -13.62 15.22
CA ASP A 730 22.17 -12.67 14.68
C ASP A 730 22.47 -11.22 15.05
N TYR A 731 23.58 -10.97 15.77
CA TYR A 731 23.94 -9.64 16.23
C TYR A 731 25.27 -9.15 15.64
N VAL A 732 25.38 -7.84 15.48
CA VAL A 732 26.63 -7.19 15.09
C VAL A 732 27.54 -7.03 16.32
N GLY A 733 28.73 -7.62 16.27
CA GLY A 733 29.80 -7.42 17.25
C GLY A 733 30.73 -6.25 16.92
N GLY A 734 30.76 -5.83 15.66
CA GLY A 734 31.51 -4.67 15.19
C GLY A 734 31.52 -4.58 13.66
N LEU A 735 31.91 -3.43 13.13
CA LEU A 735 31.99 -3.17 11.70
C LEU A 735 33.31 -2.48 11.35
N LYS A 736 33.90 -2.83 10.20
CA LYS A 736 34.87 -1.99 9.51
C LYS A 736 34.32 -1.56 8.16
N VAL A 737 34.44 -0.28 7.85
CA VAL A 737 34.13 0.30 6.54
C VAL A 737 35.44 0.65 5.87
N ASN A 738 35.74 0.02 4.73
CA ASN A 738 37.01 0.18 4.01
C ASN A 738 38.23 -0.01 4.93
N GLY A 739 38.19 -1.02 5.80
CA GLY A 739 39.24 -1.35 6.77
C GLY A 739 39.28 -0.49 8.04
N SER A 740 38.50 0.59 8.12
CA SER A 740 38.45 1.47 9.30
C SER A 740 37.27 1.10 10.20
N ALA A 741 37.49 1.01 11.52
CA ALA A 741 36.43 0.70 12.47
C ALA A 741 35.29 1.74 12.41
N ALA A 742 34.05 1.26 12.42
CA ALA A 742 32.85 2.07 12.40
C ALA A 742 31.90 1.64 13.53
N SER A 743 31.39 2.62 14.26
CA SER A 743 30.46 2.42 15.39
C SER A 743 29.00 2.63 15.00
N LYS A 744 28.73 3.38 13.93
CA LYS A 744 27.37 3.75 13.49
C LYS A 744 26.62 2.56 12.91
N ALA A 745 25.37 2.38 13.34
CA ALA A 745 24.44 1.41 12.78
C ALA A 745 23.77 1.88 11.47
N TRP A 746 24.46 2.74 10.71
CA TRP A 746 24.01 3.29 9.44
C TRP A 746 25.21 3.79 8.62
N LEU A 747 25.03 3.95 7.31
CA LEU A 747 26.02 4.50 6.39
C LEU A 747 25.45 5.66 5.58
N PRO A 748 26.28 6.66 5.24
CA PRO A 748 25.84 7.83 4.50
C PRO A 748 25.56 7.52 3.03
N GLU A 749 24.81 8.40 2.36
CA GLU A 749 24.44 8.30 0.93
C GLU A 749 25.62 8.02 -0.01
N ALA A 750 26.81 8.50 0.37
CA ALA A 750 28.03 8.33 -0.41
C ALA A 750 28.32 6.86 -0.75
N LEU A 751 27.92 5.91 0.10
CA LEU A 751 28.09 4.48 -0.14
C LEU A 751 27.56 4.04 -1.51
N ILE A 752 26.39 4.55 -1.91
CA ILE A 752 25.75 4.17 -3.18
C ILE A 752 26.59 4.63 -4.38
N GLY A 753 27.13 5.85 -4.30
CA GLY A 753 27.93 6.43 -5.38
C GLY A 753 29.38 5.93 -5.43
N THR A 754 29.98 5.60 -4.28
CA THR A 754 31.40 5.21 -4.20
C THR A 754 31.63 3.71 -4.14
N GLY A 755 30.64 2.94 -3.70
CA GLY A 755 30.84 1.58 -3.22
C GLY A 755 31.64 1.57 -1.91
N GLY A 756 32.06 0.37 -1.50
CA GLY A 756 32.89 0.17 -0.31
C GLY A 756 32.89 -1.29 0.16
N THR A 757 33.77 -1.62 1.09
CA THR A 757 33.80 -2.91 1.78
C THR A 757 33.31 -2.77 3.21
N LEU A 758 32.33 -3.57 3.60
CA LEU A 758 31.70 -3.66 4.91
C LEU A 758 32.08 -4.99 5.56
N ASP A 759 33.03 -4.97 6.50
CA ASP A 759 33.46 -6.17 7.22
C ASP A 759 32.77 -6.23 8.59
N PHE A 760 31.74 -7.06 8.69
CA PHE A 760 31.00 -7.33 9.90
C PHE A 760 31.68 -8.42 10.73
N THR A 761 31.78 -8.17 12.03
CA THR A 761 32.00 -9.21 13.04
C THR A 761 30.64 -9.62 13.57
N ARG A 762 30.27 -10.90 13.48
CA ARG A 762 29.00 -11.42 14.03
C ARG A 762 29.17 -11.85 15.49
N SER A 763 28.09 -11.75 16.25
CA SER A 763 27.99 -12.14 17.66
C SER A 763 26.72 -12.97 17.88
N ALA A 764 26.85 -14.05 18.66
CA ALA A 764 25.72 -14.86 19.08
C ALA A 764 24.85 -14.20 20.17
N LYS A 765 25.35 -13.12 20.80
CA LYS A 765 24.64 -12.36 21.83
C LYS A 765 24.53 -10.90 21.43
N ALA A 766 23.45 -10.25 21.85
CA ALA A 766 23.26 -8.82 21.69
C ALA A 766 24.47 -8.04 22.24
N THR A 767 24.84 -6.97 21.54
CA THR A 767 25.97 -6.10 21.89
C THR A 767 25.50 -4.65 21.98
N ALA A 768 26.37 -3.77 22.50
CA ALA A 768 26.12 -2.33 22.56
C ALA A 768 26.54 -1.59 21.27
N TRP A 769 26.95 -2.28 20.21
CA TRP A 769 27.40 -1.63 18.97
C TRP A 769 26.28 -0.76 18.37
N GLY A 770 26.61 0.49 18.01
CA GLY A 770 25.66 1.46 17.45
C GLY A 770 24.64 2.05 18.43
N SER A 771 24.74 1.78 19.73
CA SER A 771 23.78 2.27 20.74
C SER A 771 24.11 3.66 21.30
N ALA A 772 25.30 4.21 21.03
CA ALA A 772 25.68 5.51 21.57
C ALA A 772 24.86 6.63 20.91
N PRO A 773 24.50 7.72 21.63
CA PRO A 773 23.74 8.82 21.04
C PRO A 773 24.39 9.45 19.80
N ALA A 774 25.72 9.47 19.71
CA ALA A 774 26.45 9.99 18.54
C ALA A 774 26.44 9.03 17.32
N ASP A 775 26.01 7.78 17.53
CA ASP A 775 25.90 6.74 16.52
C ASP A 775 24.47 6.62 15.93
N ALA A 776 23.51 7.38 16.47
CA ALA A 776 22.13 7.39 16.01
C ALA A 776 22.04 7.71 14.50
N PRO A 777 21.09 7.09 13.77
CA PRO A 777 20.82 7.45 12.38
C PRO A 777 20.36 8.91 12.25
N PRO A 778 20.51 9.53 11.08
CA PRO A 778 20.13 10.92 10.88
C PRO A 778 18.61 11.10 10.97
N SER A 779 18.17 12.24 11.48
CA SER A 779 16.77 12.68 11.45
C SER A 779 16.71 14.14 11.04
N PHE A 780 15.76 14.49 10.19
CA PHE A 780 15.67 15.78 9.52
C PHE A 780 14.66 16.69 10.24
N ARG A 781 15.16 17.32 11.31
CA ARG A 781 14.41 18.08 12.30
C ARG A 781 14.25 19.56 11.97
N GLU A 782 14.78 20.00 10.82
CA GLU A 782 14.75 21.39 10.41
C GLU A 782 13.30 21.89 10.31
N GLN A 783 13.04 23.07 10.88
CA GLN A 783 11.71 23.72 10.92
C GLN A 783 10.68 23.03 11.84
N GLU A 784 11.07 22.07 12.68
CA GLU A 784 10.19 21.54 13.71
C GLU A 784 9.67 22.65 14.63
N LYS A 785 8.43 22.48 15.10
CA LYS A 785 7.93 23.21 16.25
C LYS A 785 8.73 22.78 17.48
N PRO A 786 9.27 23.72 18.28
CA PRO A 786 10.08 23.38 19.45
C PRO A 786 9.27 22.79 20.61
N SER A 787 7.94 22.93 20.57
CA SER A 787 7.04 22.46 21.62
C SER A 787 5.62 22.27 21.08
N LEU A 788 4.85 21.41 21.75
CA LEU A 788 3.46 21.13 21.42
C LEU A 788 2.60 21.25 22.67
N SER A 789 1.47 21.97 22.58
CA SER A 789 0.52 22.09 23.67
C SER A 789 -0.61 21.07 23.56
N PHE A 790 -1.22 20.72 24.69
CA PHE A 790 -2.31 19.76 24.74
C PHE A 790 -3.36 20.13 25.80
N ALA A 791 -4.55 19.56 25.63
CA ALA A 791 -5.59 19.46 26.63
C ALA A 791 -6.01 17.99 26.73
N ASP A 792 -6.21 17.48 27.94
CA ASP A 792 -6.52 16.07 28.21
C ASP A 792 -7.62 15.92 29.29
N PRO A 793 -8.78 15.33 28.95
CA PRO A 793 -9.19 14.98 27.60
C PRO A 793 -9.36 16.25 26.73
N ALA A 794 -9.19 16.13 25.41
CA ALA A 794 -9.37 17.25 24.48
C ALA A 794 -10.82 17.79 24.47
N ARG A 795 -11.78 16.93 24.84
CA ARG A 795 -13.21 17.27 25.01
C ARG A 795 -13.70 16.79 26.37
N VAL A 796 -14.33 17.69 27.12
CA VAL A 796 -14.98 17.41 28.41
C VAL A 796 -16.49 17.53 28.24
N VAL A 797 -17.25 16.54 28.69
CA VAL A 797 -18.73 16.59 28.72
C VAL A 797 -19.18 16.95 30.13
N THR A 798 -19.96 18.02 30.30
CA THR A 798 -20.38 18.49 31.62
C THR A 798 -21.73 19.21 31.57
N PRO A 799 -22.69 18.88 32.44
CA PRO A 799 -23.96 19.59 32.50
C PRO A 799 -23.80 21.07 32.90
N ALA A 800 -24.77 21.89 32.50
CA ALA A 800 -24.91 23.24 33.06
C ALA A 800 -25.03 23.19 34.60
N GLY A 801 -24.35 24.11 35.28
CA GLY A 801 -24.31 24.19 36.75
C GLY A 801 -23.37 23.17 37.41
N SER A 802 -22.61 22.40 36.63
CA SER A 802 -21.67 21.38 37.13
C SER A 802 -20.22 21.76 36.84
N THR A 803 -19.30 20.99 37.42
CA THR A 803 -17.86 21.12 37.17
C THR A 803 -17.28 19.81 36.65
N ALA A 804 -16.20 19.90 35.87
CA ALA A 804 -15.38 18.76 35.47
C ALA A 804 -13.89 19.06 35.60
N LYS A 805 -13.06 18.05 35.35
CA LYS A 805 -11.59 18.16 35.42
C LYS A 805 -11.00 17.94 34.04
N ALA A 806 -9.95 18.69 33.74
CA ALA A 806 -9.07 18.48 32.60
C ALA A 806 -7.62 18.76 33.02
N SER A 807 -6.68 18.38 32.17
CA SER A 807 -5.28 18.78 32.22
C SER A 807 -4.96 19.61 30.99
N ILE A 808 -4.18 20.67 31.16
CA ILE A 808 -3.67 21.50 30.07
C ILE A 808 -2.16 21.58 30.18
N GLY A 809 -1.42 21.46 29.08
CA GLY A 809 0.02 21.35 29.18
C GLY A 809 0.79 21.59 27.91
N VAL A 810 2.11 21.44 28.03
CA VAL A 810 3.09 21.58 26.96
C VAL A 810 4.08 20.42 27.02
N GLN A 811 4.53 19.98 25.85
CA GLN A 811 5.62 19.06 25.65
C GLN A 811 6.79 19.75 24.97
N ASP A 812 7.99 19.55 25.51
CA ASP A 812 9.25 19.99 24.91
C ASP A 812 9.71 19.01 23.83
N LEU A 813 10.18 19.56 22.71
CA LEU A 813 10.85 18.81 21.63
C LEU A 813 12.30 19.30 21.41
N THR A 814 12.74 20.34 22.12
CA THR A 814 14.09 20.92 21.98
C THR A 814 15.17 20.15 22.74
N GLY A 815 14.79 19.30 23.68
CA GLY A 815 15.71 18.62 24.60
C GLY A 815 16.22 19.50 25.72
N LYS A 816 15.51 20.61 26.03
CA LYS A 816 15.90 21.55 27.09
C LYS A 816 14.73 21.79 28.05
N PRO A 817 14.97 21.70 29.37
CA PRO A 817 13.92 21.96 30.34
C PRO A 817 13.52 23.44 30.27
N THR A 818 12.22 23.72 30.28
CA THR A 818 11.69 25.08 30.07
C THR A 818 10.50 25.35 30.99
N ASN A 819 10.43 26.55 31.57
CA ASN A 819 9.27 27.01 32.35
C ASN A 819 8.29 27.76 31.46
N TRP A 820 7.05 27.31 31.41
CA TRP A 820 5.97 27.89 30.63
C TRP A 820 4.97 28.58 31.53
N SER A 821 4.48 29.75 31.13
CA SER A 821 3.30 30.38 31.73
C SER A 821 2.09 30.10 30.85
N TYR A 822 0.92 29.84 31.43
CA TYR A 822 -0.33 29.67 30.69
C TYR A 822 -1.40 30.66 31.12
N THR A 823 -2.30 30.96 30.19
CA THR A 823 -3.51 31.77 30.41
C THR A 823 -4.68 31.13 29.66
N ALA A 824 -5.72 30.75 30.38
CA ALA A 824 -6.96 30.22 29.86
C ALA A 824 -7.94 31.35 29.55
N GLY A 825 -8.58 31.28 28.38
CA GLY A 825 -9.73 32.10 28.02
C GLY A 825 -11.03 31.63 28.69
N SER A 826 -12.15 32.17 28.22
CA SER A 826 -13.50 31.78 28.62
C SER A 826 -14.45 31.83 27.43
N ALA A 827 -15.57 31.11 27.51
CA ALA A 827 -16.66 31.17 26.53
C ALA A 827 -17.99 30.95 27.25
N ASP A 828 -18.99 31.81 27.01
CA ASP A 828 -20.33 31.75 27.64
C ASP A 828 -20.30 31.61 29.18
N GLY A 829 -19.34 32.27 29.82
CA GLY A 829 -19.14 32.20 31.27
C GLY A 829 -18.52 30.89 31.77
N ILE A 830 -18.21 29.94 30.89
CA ILE A 830 -17.41 28.75 31.21
C ILE A 830 -15.98 29.20 31.49
N THR A 831 -15.45 28.81 32.65
CA THR A 831 -14.11 29.20 33.12
C THR A 831 -13.27 27.99 33.53
N LEU A 832 -11.95 28.15 33.46
CA LEU A 832 -10.97 27.20 33.99
C LEU A 832 -10.38 27.76 35.28
N SER A 833 -10.27 26.91 36.31
CA SER A 833 -9.63 27.28 37.58
C SER A 833 -8.50 26.30 37.92
N PRO A 834 -7.26 26.78 38.14
CA PRO A 834 -6.81 28.17 37.96
C PRO A 834 -6.80 28.61 36.48
N ALA A 835 -7.11 29.89 36.22
CA ALA A 835 -7.12 30.44 34.85
C ALA A 835 -5.71 30.81 34.34
N THR A 836 -4.74 30.96 35.24
CA THR A 836 -3.34 31.26 34.92
C THR A 836 -2.43 30.46 35.82
N GLY A 837 -1.25 30.08 35.33
CA GLY A 837 -0.25 29.40 36.15
C GLY A 837 1.07 29.19 35.42
N GLN A 838 1.97 28.46 36.06
CA GLN A 838 3.26 28.07 35.52
C GLN A 838 3.43 26.55 35.50
N ILE A 839 4.14 26.05 34.50
CA ILE A 839 4.41 24.63 34.28
C ILE A 839 5.92 24.48 34.00
N ALA A 840 6.60 23.68 34.82
CA ALA A 840 7.97 23.26 34.56
C ALA A 840 7.96 22.04 33.64
N VAL A 841 8.35 22.23 32.37
CA VAL A 841 8.38 21.16 31.37
C VAL A 841 9.80 20.57 31.33
N PRO A 842 9.97 19.26 31.59
CA PRO A 842 11.28 18.62 31.52
C PRO A 842 11.79 18.54 30.07
N ALA A 843 13.11 18.42 29.90
CA ALA A 843 13.72 18.20 28.59
C ALA A 843 13.13 16.96 27.91
N SER A 844 12.71 17.09 26.64
CA SER A 844 12.09 16.03 25.83
C SER A 844 10.89 15.35 26.50
N GLY A 845 10.24 16.03 27.46
CA GLY A 845 9.09 15.49 28.17
C GLY A 845 7.92 16.46 28.19
N LYS A 846 6.80 16.01 28.74
CA LYS A 846 5.57 16.80 28.88
C LYS A 846 5.27 17.10 30.33
N ALA A 847 4.63 18.24 30.57
CA ALA A 847 4.05 18.59 31.86
C ALA A 847 2.72 19.32 31.67
N GLY A 848 1.81 19.16 32.63
CA GLY A 848 0.48 19.75 32.60
C GLY A 848 0.04 20.28 33.95
N ALA A 849 -0.94 21.17 33.93
CA ALA A 849 -1.64 21.69 35.10
C ALA A 849 -3.07 21.12 35.12
N ALA A 850 -3.48 20.57 36.26
CA ALA A 850 -4.86 20.19 36.48
C ALA A 850 -5.73 21.46 36.61
N VAL A 851 -6.83 21.50 35.85
CA VAL A 851 -7.81 22.60 35.86
C VAL A 851 -9.21 22.08 36.10
N GLN A 852 -9.99 22.84 36.86
CA GLN A 852 -11.42 22.63 37.03
C GLN A 852 -12.18 23.46 35.98
N VAL A 853 -12.95 22.79 35.13
CA VAL A 853 -13.91 23.40 34.22
C VAL A 853 -15.18 23.69 35.00
N SER A 854 -15.65 24.94 35.01
CA SER A 854 -16.92 25.32 35.65
C SER A 854 -17.91 25.79 34.59
N VAL A 855 -19.07 25.12 34.50
CA VAL A 855 -20.14 25.48 33.57
C VAL A 855 -21.26 26.18 34.33
N PRO A 856 -21.60 27.45 34.03
CA PRO A 856 -22.69 28.16 34.71
C PRO A 856 -24.04 27.43 34.58
N ALA A 857 -24.87 27.54 35.61
CA ALA A 857 -26.26 27.10 35.53
C ALA A 857 -27.00 27.88 34.42
N GLY A 858 -27.88 27.22 33.68
CA GLY A 858 -28.64 27.82 32.58
C GLY A 858 -27.87 27.99 31.27
N THR A 859 -26.60 27.56 31.20
CA THR A 859 -25.86 27.48 29.92
C THR A 859 -26.58 26.51 28.98
N SER A 860 -26.83 26.92 27.74
CA SER A 860 -27.46 26.06 26.73
C SER A 860 -26.58 24.87 26.37
N ASP A 861 -27.18 23.72 26.10
CA ASP A 861 -26.48 22.56 25.57
C ASP A 861 -25.72 22.89 24.27
N GLY A 862 -24.54 22.28 24.10
CA GLY A 862 -23.70 22.44 22.92
C GLY A 862 -22.21 22.65 23.23
N PRO A 863 -21.33 22.60 22.21
CA PRO A 863 -19.90 22.72 22.39
C PRO A 863 -19.47 24.18 22.62
N ARG A 864 -18.41 24.37 23.41
CA ARG A 864 -17.69 25.62 23.63
C ARG A 864 -16.20 25.38 23.60
N ARG A 865 -15.46 26.24 22.90
CA ARG A 865 -14.00 26.11 22.74
C ARG A 865 -13.31 27.11 23.67
N ILE A 866 -12.51 26.62 24.61
CA ILE A 866 -11.75 27.43 25.57
C ILE A 866 -10.27 27.44 25.13
N PRO A 867 -9.77 28.55 24.56
CA PRO A 867 -8.36 28.65 24.19
C PRO A 867 -7.48 28.77 25.44
N VAL A 868 -6.34 28.08 25.44
CA VAL A 868 -5.32 28.16 26.48
C VAL A 868 -3.99 28.49 25.82
N THR A 869 -3.49 29.70 26.05
CA THR A 869 -2.23 30.17 25.48
C THR A 869 -1.09 29.89 26.44
N PHE A 870 0.00 29.32 25.93
CA PHE A 870 1.23 29.06 26.64
C PHE A 870 2.36 29.93 26.06
N SER A 871 3.16 30.53 26.94
CA SER A 871 4.27 31.38 26.55
C SER A 871 5.51 31.13 27.42
N THR A 872 6.68 31.20 26.80
CA THR A 872 7.98 31.18 27.49
C THR A 872 8.99 32.06 26.74
N PRO A 873 9.93 32.75 27.42
CA PRO A 873 10.92 33.58 26.76
C PRO A 873 11.77 32.80 25.75
N GLY A 874 11.93 33.34 24.54
CA GLY A 874 12.82 32.79 23.51
C GLY A 874 12.22 31.66 22.65
N LEU A 875 10.99 31.22 22.92
CA LEU A 875 10.26 30.28 22.05
C LEU A 875 8.93 30.89 21.58
N PRO A 876 8.40 30.48 20.41
CA PRO A 876 7.07 30.87 19.97
C PRO A 876 5.99 30.45 20.98
N ALA A 877 5.01 31.32 21.21
CA ALA A 877 3.82 30.95 21.98
C ALA A 877 3.05 29.82 21.27
N THR A 878 2.43 28.94 22.06
CA THR A 878 1.61 27.84 21.54
C THR A 878 0.24 27.86 22.22
N GLN A 879 -0.77 27.27 21.58
CA GLN A 879 -2.14 27.31 22.07
C GLN A 879 -2.78 25.92 22.00
N ALA A 880 -3.37 25.48 23.12
CA ALA A 880 -4.30 24.36 23.15
C ALA A 880 -5.73 24.89 23.14
N VAL A 881 -6.67 24.08 22.66
CA VAL A 881 -8.11 24.36 22.77
C VAL A 881 -8.74 23.22 23.56
N LEU A 882 -9.33 23.55 24.71
CA LEU A 882 -10.15 22.62 25.48
C LEU A 882 -11.61 22.77 25.02
N THR A 883 -12.19 21.69 24.49
CA THR A 883 -13.60 21.69 24.10
C THR A 883 -14.46 21.28 25.29
N VAL A 884 -15.42 22.12 25.68
CA VAL A 884 -16.41 21.82 26.72
C VAL A 884 -17.75 21.60 26.05
N LEU A 885 -18.25 20.37 26.09
CA LEU A 885 -19.60 20.05 25.66
C LEU A 885 -20.55 20.18 26.85
N VAL A 886 -21.42 21.19 26.80
CA VAL A 886 -22.52 21.32 27.75
C VAL A 886 -23.59 20.31 27.38
N ALA A 887 -23.68 19.23 28.15
CA ALA A 887 -24.66 18.16 27.96
C ALA A 887 -24.75 17.26 29.20
N GLN A 888 -25.87 16.56 29.36
CA GLN A 888 -25.96 15.47 30.34
C GLN A 888 -25.07 14.29 29.91
N PRO A 889 -24.25 13.70 30.81
CA PRO A 889 -23.54 12.47 30.52
C PRO A 889 -24.47 11.39 29.99
N ASN A 890 -24.01 10.64 28.97
CA ASN A 890 -24.79 9.64 28.25
C ASN A 890 -26.08 10.18 27.60
N SER A 891 -26.27 11.49 27.46
CA SER A 891 -27.29 12.01 26.55
C SER A 891 -26.88 11.74 25.10
N TRP A 892 -27.83 11.81 24.17
CA TRP A 892 -27.52 11.66 22.74
C TRP A 892 -26.42 12.64 22.28
N LEU A 893 -26.51 13.91 22.71
CA LEU A 893 -25.48 14.92 22.43
C LEU A 893 -24.09 14.54 22.95
N ALA A 894 -24.02 13.89 24.10
CA ALA A 894 -22.74 13.42 24.66
C ALA A 894 -22.10 12.30 23.84
N THR A 895 -22.85 11.63 22.97
CA THR A 895 -22.38 10.48 22.19
C THR A 895 -21.98 10.80 20.75
N VAL A 896 -22.36 11.96 20.21
CA VAL A 896 -22.01 12.31 18.83
C VAL A 896 -20.53 12.71 18.70
N ASP A 897 -19.87 12.14 17.69
CA ASP A 897 -18.43 12.21 17.47
C ASP A 897 -18.02 12.39 15.99
N ASN A 898 -18.99 12.45 15.07
CA ASN A 898 -18.76 12.71 13.66
C ASN A 898 -19.61 13.88 13.14
N THR A 899 -19.04 14.68 12.24
CA THR A 899 -19.74 15.78 11.56
C THR A 899 -20.20 15.31 10.18
N GLY A 900 -21.41 14.75 10.12
CA GLY A 900 -21.98 14.18 8.90
C GLY A 900 -22.65 15.20 7.97
N LEU A 901 -22.94 16.40 8.47
CA LEU A 901 -23.70 17.44 7.76
C LEU A 901 -22.83 18.65 7.38
N SER A 902 -23.04 19.20 6.18
CA SER A 902 -22.49 20.49 5.76
C SER A 902 -23.56 21.35 5.08
N PRO A 903 -23.49 22.69 5.14
CA PRO A 903 -24.35 23.55 4.33
C PRO A 903 -23.77 23.66 2.91
N ASP A 904 -24.61 23.91 1.91
CA ASP A 904 -24.17 24.05 0.52
C ASP A 904 -23.24 25.25 0.32
N SER A 905 -23.34 26.24 1.21
CA SER A 905 -22.46 27.41 1.26
C SER A 905 -21.09 27.14 1.88
N ASN A 906 -20.93 26.03 2.62
CA ASN A 906 -19.66 25.60 3.19
C ASN A 906 -19.53 24.06 3.22
N PRO A 907 -19.42 23.40 2.05
CA PRO A 907 -19.33 21.94 1.96
C PRO A 907 -18.20 21.30 2.79
N ALA A 908 -17.10 22.03 2.98
CA ALA A 908 -15.94 21.59 3.77
C ALA A 908 -16.21 21.48 5.27
N ALA A 909 -17.38 21.93 5.75
CA ALA A 909 -17.73 21.84 7.16
C ALA A 909 -18.01 20.40 7.63
N GLY A 910 -18.30 19.45 6.72
CA GLY A 910 -18.70 18.09 7.09
C GLY A 910 -17.98 17.01 6.30
N ASN A 911 -17.78 15.86 6.94
CA ASN A 911 -17.14 14.67 6.38
C ASN A 911 -17.82 13.42 6.97
N PHE A 912 -18.93 13.01 6.37
CA PHE A 912 -19.69 11.83 6.78
C PHE A 912 -18.93 10.53 6.52
N ASP A 913 -18.26 10.38 5.37
CA ASP A 913 -17.66 9.11 4.96
C ASP A 913 -16.15 8.99 5.23
N GLY A 914 -15.51 10.03 5.76
CA GLY A 914 -14.07 10.12 5.94
C GLY A 914 -13.33 10.58 4.68
N GLY A 915 -13.94 10.47 3.50
CA GLY A 915 -13.39 10.84 2.19
C GLY A 915 -13.69 12.28 1.76
N GLY A 916 -14.23 13.10 2.66
CA GLY A 916 -14.60 14.49 2.41
C GLY A 916 -16.03 14.69 1.92
N TRP A 917 -16.88 13.65 1.94
CA TRP A 917 -18.28 13.77 1.52
C TRP A 917 -19.21 13.86 2.72
N SER A 918 -20.23 14.73 2.63
CA SER A 918 -21.24 14.90 3.68
C SER A 918 -22.64 15.05 3.11
N TYR A 919 -23.66 14.81 3.95
CA TYR A 919 -25.01 15.18 3.58
C TYR A 919 -25.13 16.71 3.52
N SER A 920 -25.85 17.21 2.51
CA SER A 920 -26.28 18.61 2.50
C SER A 920 -27.37 18.82 3.54
N SER A 921 -27.09 19.66 4.53
CA SER A 921 -28.06 20.10 5.53
C SER A 921 -29.22 20.87 4.90
N ASP A 922 -28.98 21.62 3.83
CA ASP A 922 -30.01 22.35 3.07
C ASP A 922 -30.94 21.37 2.34
N ALA A 923 -30.38 20.35 1.67
CA ALA A 923 -31.16 19.33 0.99
C ALA A 923 -31.95 18.44 1.97
N LEU A 924 -31.38 18.11 3.14
CA LEU A 924 -32.07 17.37 4.18
C LEU A 924 -33.20 18.17 4.80
N ALA A 925 -33.00 19.47 5.06
CA ALA A 925 -34.05 20.36 5.55
C ALA A 925 -35.21 20.46 4.56
N ALA A 926 -34.91 20.54 3.25
CA ALA A 926 -35.91 20.48 2.19
C ALA A 926 -36.65 19.13 2.13
N ALA A 927 -35.96 18.03 2.46
CA ALA A 927 -36.53 16.69 2.58
C ALA A 927 -37.30 16.44 3.90
N GLY A 928 -37.36 17.43 4.80
CA GLY A 928 -38.13 17.37 6.05
C GLY A 928 -37.31 17.17 7.34
N ALA A 929 -35.99 16.99 7.24
CA ALA A 929 -35.05 16.91 8.37
C ALA A 929 -34.58 18.31 8.78
N LYS A 930 -35.45 19.05 9.47
CA LYS A 930 -35.09 20.36 10.04
C LYS A 930 -34.35 20.16 11.38
N PRO A 931 -33.40 21.05 11.74
CA PRO A 931 -32.73 20.99 13.04
C PRO A 931 -33.72 20.90 14.21
N GLY A 932 -33.61 19.85 15.04
CA GLY A 932 -34.52 19.58 16.16
C GLY A 932 -35.93 19.13 15.77
N GLY A 933 -36.21 18.97 14.48
CA GLY A 933 -37.48 18.49 13.95
C GLY A 933 -37.70 17.00 14.20
N THR A 934 -38.91 16.52 13.87
CA THR A 934 -39.25 15.11 14.02
C THR A 934 -39.24 14.40 12.67
N VAL A 935 -38.45 13.33 12.55
CA VAL A 935 -38.54 12.34 11.48
C VAL A 935 -39.42 11.20 11.99
N THR A 936 -40.36 10.71 11.18
CA THR A 936 -41.25 9.60 11.56
C THR A 936 -41.10 8.45 10.58
N SER A 937 -40.93 7.23 11.08
CA SER A 937 -40.86 6.00 10.29
C SER A 937 -41.44 4.86 11.11
N ASP A 938 -42.31 4.04 10.53
CA ASP A 938 -42.97 2.90 11.21
C ASP A 938 -43.67 3.23 12.54
N GLY A 939 -44.21 4.45 12.64
CA GLY A 939 -44.87 4.91 13.86
C GLY A 939 -43.92 5.34 14.98
N LEU A 940 -42.61 5.17 14.81
CA LEU A 940 -41.57 5.69 15.70
C LEU A 940 -41.20 7.12 15.30
N LYS A 941 -40.95 7.95 16.30
CA LYS A 941 -40.51 9.35 16.15
C LYS A 941 -39.05 9.48 16.53
N PHE A 942 -38.31 10.21 15.72
CA PHE A 942 -36.89 10.47 15.89
C PHE A 942 -36.66 11.97 15.91
N THR A 943 -35.91 12.47 16.89
CA THR A 943 -35.50 13.87 16.93
C THR A 943 -34.28 14.04 16.04
N TRP A 944 -34.42 14.80 14.97
CA TRP A 944 -33.30 15.13 14.09
C TRP A 944 -32.28 16.02 14.82
N PRO A 945 -30.96 15.83 14.62
CA PRO A 945 -29.94 16.65 15.26
C PRO A 945 -30.21 18.15 15.11
N SER A 946 -30.01 18.91 16.20
CA SER A 946 -30.26 20.36 16.25
C SER A 946 -28.99 21.19 16.41
N TYR A 947 -27.82 20.59 16.23
CA TYR A 947 -26.54 21.23 16.45
C TYR A 947 -26.17 22.16 15.28
N PRO A 948 -25.33 23.19 15.51
CA PRO A 948 -24.80 24.00 14.43
C PRO A 948 -24.13 23.12 13.37
N VAL A 949 -24.38 23.41 12.10
CA VAL A 949 -23.78 22.64 11.01
C VAL A 949 -22.26 22.86 11.03
N GLY A 950 -21.49 21.77 11.02
CA GLY A 950 -20.03 21.78 11.22
C GLY A 950 -19.57 21.25 12.59
N ASP A 951 -20.47 21.12 13.56
CA ASP A 951 -20.22 20.38 14.80
C ASP A 951 -20.69 18.92 14.66
N PRO A 952 -20.18 17.98 15.48
CA PRO A 952 -20.62 16.59 15.43
C PRO A 952 -22.14 16.46 15.56
N ASP A 953 -22.75 15.73 14.64
CA ASP A 953 -24.19 15.60 14.47
C ASP A 953 -24.68 14.14 14.46
N ASN A 954 -23.75 13.19 14.40
CA ASN A 954 -24.02 11.77 14.48
C ASN A 954 -22.95 11.03 15.29
N ALA A 955 -23.28 9.83 15.74
CA ALA A 955 -22.36 8.92 16.41
C ALA A 955 -21.92 7.82 15.42
N VAL A 956 -20.61 7.57 15.32
CA VAL A 956 -20.08 6.37 14.66
C VAL A 956 -20.04 5.26 15.69
N ALA A 957 -20.83 4.21 15.52
CA ALA A 957 -21.00 3.17 16.53
C ALA A 957 -19.66 2.53 16.95
N ALA A 958 -19.30 2.74 18.21
CA ALA A 958 -18.07 2.27 18.86
C ALA A 958 -18.33 1.93 20.35
N GLY A 959 -19.54 1.48 20.68
CA GLY A 959 -19.90 1.09 22.05
C GLY A 959 -20.42 2.21 22.94
N GLN A 960 -20.76 3.38 22.38
CA GLN A 960 -21.33 4.49 23.15
C GLN A 960 -22.64 4.07 23.82
N THR A 961 -22.84 4.47 25.07
CA THR A 961 -24.08 4.23 25.82
C THR A 961 -24.90 5.51 25.93
N VAL A 962 -26.15 5.43 25.51
CA VAL A 962 -27.12 6.54 25.51
C VAL A 962 -28.24 6.22 26.49
N ASN A 963 -28.49 7.13 27.43
CA ASN A 963 -29.66 7.09 28.29
C ASN A 963 -30.90 7.47 27.47
N VAL A 964 -31.86 6.55 27.40
CA VAL A 964 -33.13 6.71 26.70
C VAL A 964 -34.22 6.05 27.52
N THR A 965 -35.46 6.50 27.37
CA THR A 965 -36.59 5.94 28.11
C THR A 965 -37.76 5.63 27.17
N GLY A 966 -38.38 4.48 27.38
CA GLY A 966 -39.58 4.07 26.66
C GLY A 966 -39.76 2.55 26.62
N SER A 967 -40.90 2.11 26.11
CA SER A 967 -41.30 0.71 25.99
C SER A 967 -41.92 0.49 24.60
N GLY A 968 -42.27 -0.76 24.24
CA GLY A 968 -42.83 -1.07 22.92
C GLY A 968 -41.76 -1.45 21.91
N LYS A 969 -41.45 -0.57 20.96
CA LYS A 969 -40.44 -0.81 19.91
C LYS A 969 -39.33 0.22 19.95
N LEU A 970 -38.16 -0.16 19.43
CA LEU A 970 -37.00 0.70 19.27
C LEU A 970 -36.45 0.59 17.86
N ALA A 971 -36.00 1.69 17.27
CA ALA A 971 -35.23 1.68 16.04
C ALA A 971 -34.16 2.77 16.06
N LEU A 972 -33.15 2.61 15.21
CA LEU A 972 -32.11 3.61 14.97
C LEU A 972 -32.41 4.34 13.66
N LEU A 973 -32.14 5.65 13.63
CA LEU A 973 -32.12 6.48 12.41
C LEU A 973 -30.66 6.73 12.05
N GLY A 974 -30.23 6.34 10.85
CA GLY A 974 -28.81 6.33 10.49
C GLY A 974 -28.55 5.78 9.09
N SER A 975 -27.28 5.75 8.71
CA SER A 975 -26.78 5.08 7.50
C SER A 975 -25.36 4.55 7.74
N ALA A 976 -24.89 3.65 6.88
CA ALA A 976 -23.48 3.28 6.88
C ALA A 976 -22.70 4.09 5.82
N SER A 977 -21.40 4.27 6.02
CA SER A 977 -20.48 4.79 5.01
C SER A 977 -19.45 3.73 4.63
N ASN A 978 -18.90 3.82 3.41
CA ASN A 978 -17.91 2.87 2.89
C ASN A 978 -18.42 1.42 2.81
N GLY A 979 -19.72 1.27 2.52
CA GLY A 979 -20.39 -0.03 2.47
C GLY A 979 -21.42 -0.22 3.60
N ASN A 980 -22.07 -1.37 3.58
CA ASN A 980 -23.04 -1.76 4.61
C ASN A 980 -22.33 -2.04 5.94
N SER A 981 -23.05 -1.89 7.06
CA SER A 981 -22.49 -2.13 8.39
C SER A 981 -23.52 -2.77 9.32
N GLN A 982 -23.11 -3.79 10.08
CA GLN A 982 -23.97 -4.45 11.09
C GLN A 982 -23.23 -4.74 12.39
N GLY A 983 -23.94 -4.78 13.51
CA GLY A 983 -23.36 -5.07 14.82
C GLY A 983 -24.40 -5.40 15.89
N THR A 984 -23.92 -5.68 17.10
CA THR A 984 -24.77 -6.06 18.24
C THR A 984 -25.04 -4.87 19.15
N LEU A 985 -26.29 -4.46 19.24
CA LEU A 985 -26.78 -3.43 20.15
C LEU A 985 -27.19 -4.07 21.48
N THR A 986 -26.86 -3.42 22.61
CA THR A 986 -27.28 -3.87 23.95
C THR A 986 -28.32 -2.92 24.54
N LEU A 987 -29.42 -3.47 25.03
CA LEU A 987 -30.48 -2.77 25.75
C LEU A 987 -30.33 -3.04 27.24
N THR A 988 -30.33 -1.99 28.06
CA THR A 988 -30.41 -2.11 29.52
C THR A 988 -31.74 -1.54 29.98
N TYR A 989 -32.51 -2.31 30.73
CA TYR A 989 -33.82 -1.92 31.26
C TYR A 989 -33.71 -1.28 32.64
N THR A 990 -34.76 -0.57 33.06
CA THR A 990 -34.83 0.11 34.36
C THR A 990 -34.74 -0.83 35.56
N ASP A 991 -35.02 -2.13 35.37
CA ASP A 991 -34.87 -3.20 36.38
C ASP A 991 -33.44 -3.78 36.45
N GLY A 992 -32.50 -3.25 35.65
CA GLY A 992 -31.11 -3.71 35.56
C GLY A 992 -30.88 -4.90 34.63
N SER A 993 -31.93 -5.54 34.12
CA SER A 993 -31.80 -6.61 33.14
C SER A 993 -31.31 -6.10 31.78
N LYS A 994 -30.72 -6.98 30.98
CA LYS A 994 -30.20 -6.66 29.64
C LYS A 994 -30.75 -7.59 28.57
N SER A 995 -30.88 -7.10 27.35
CA SER A 995 -31.09 -7.89 26.15
C SER A 995 -30.23 -7.36 25.00
N THR A 996 -30.02 -8.14 23.96
CA THR A 996 -29.26 -7.73 22.77
C THR A 996 -30.10 -7.84 21.51
N ALA A 997 -29.73 -7.07 20.48
CA ALA A 997 -30.33 -7.14 19.15
C ALA A 997 -29.26 -6.89 18.09
N THR A 998 -29.31 -7.65 16.99
CA THR A 998 -28.49 -7.35 15.81
C THR A 998 -29.14 -6.23 15.03
N VAL A 999 -28.38 -5.19 14.74
CA VAL A 999 -28.80 -4.04 13.92
C VAL A 999 -27.86 -3.87 12.74
N GLY A 1000 -28.40 -3.47 11.59
CA GLY A 1000 -27.62 -3.17 10.40
C GLY A 1000 -28.14 -1.93 9.70
N LEU A 1001 -27.23 -1.16 9.11
CA LEU A 1001 -27.50 0.03 8.31
C LEU A 1001 -26.88 -0.13 6.93
N SER A 1002 -27.63 0.26 5.91
CA SER A 1002 -27.20 0.23 4.50
C SER A 1002 -26.28 1.40 4.19
N ASP A 1003 -25.43 1.24 3.18
CA ASP A 1003 -24.61 2.33 2.65
C ASP A 1003 -25.49 3.53 2.25
N TRP A 1004 -25.07 4.73 2.67
CA TRP A 1004 -25.81 5.98 2.47
C TRP A 1004 -26.06 6.36 1.01
N THR A 1005 -25.25 5.88 0.08
CA THR A 1005 -25.47 6.08 -1.36
C THR A 1005 -26.11 4.87 -2.04
N LEU A 1006 -26.32 3.78 -1.29
CA LEU A 1006 -26.70 2.47 -1.82
C LEU A 1006 -25.78 2.04 -2.96
N ASN A 1007 -24.46 2.16 -2.78
CA ASN A 1007 -23.47 1.93 -3.82
C ASN A 1007 -23.82 2.71 -5.10
N GLY A 1008 -23.90 4.04 -4.96
CA GLY A 1008 -24.31 4.98 -5.99
C GLY A 1008 -25.67 4.71 -6.66
N GLY A 1009 -26.59 4.08 -5.93
CA GLY A 1009 -27.93 3.74 -6.38
C GLY A 1009 -28.07 2.33 -6.99
N ASN A 1010 -26.98 1.56 -7.02
CA ASN A 1010 -26.96 0.20 -7.58
C ASN A 1010 -27.40 -0.89 -6.60
N ALA A 1011 -27.52 -0.57 -5.30
CA ALA A 1011 -27.97 -1.49 -4.27
C ALA A 1011 -29.40 -1.18 -3.80
N GLN A 1012 -30.07 -2.22 -3.28
CA GLN A 1012 -31.32 -2.05 -2.53
C GLN A 1012 -31.00 -1.96 -1.03
N PRO A 1013 -31.87 -1.32 -0.22
CA PRO A 1013 -31.70 -1.30 1.23
C PRO A 1013 -31.58 -2.72 1.81
N ALA A 1014 -30.54 -2.95 2.60
CA ALA A 1014 -30.25 -4.19 3.30
C ALA A 1014 -30.87 -4.23 4.71
N TYR A 1015 -30.78 -5.37 5.38
CA TYR A 1015 -31.15 -5.57 6.81
C TYR A 1015 -32.59 -5.16 7.17
N GLY A 1016 -33.51 -5.13 6.20
CA GLY A 1016 -34.88 -4.66 6.40
C GLY A 1016 -34.97 -3.15 6.68
N ASN A 1017 -33.95 -2.38 6.31
CA ASN A 1017 -33.93 -0.92 6.44
C ASN A 1017 -35.06 -0.28 5.63
N LYS A 1018 -35.64 0.79 6.20
CA LYS A 1018 -36.62 1.64 5.51
C LYS A 1018 -36.02 3.01 5.24
N ILE A 1019 -36.33 3.58 4.10
CA ILE A 1019 -35.89 4.93 3.74
C ILE A 1019 -36.70 5.93 4.56
N ALA A 1020 -36.02 6.66 5.46
CA ALA A 1020 -36.63 7.72 6.26
C ALA A 1020 -36.57 9.05 5.50
N LEU A 1021 -35.42 9.34 4.88
CA LEU A 1021 -35.16 10.56 4.13
C LEU A 1021 -34.27 10.22 2.93
N SER A 1022 -34.34 11.02 1.88
CA SER A 1022 -33.33 10.99 0.82
C SER A 1022 -33.12 12.35 0.19
N THR A 1023 -31.89 12.66 -0.20
CA THR A 1023 -31.53 13.88 -0.93
C THR A 1023 -31.03 13.55 -2.34
N PRO A 1024 -31.12 14.49 -3.30
CA PRO A 1024 -30.68 14.27 -4.67
C PRO A 1024 -29.16 14.43 -4.89
N TYR A 1025 -28.43 14.95 -3.91
CA TYR A 1025 -26.98 15.19 -3.98
C TYR A 1025 -26.33 15.09 -2.60
N ARG A 1026 -25.00 15.04 -2.59
CA ARG A 1026 -24.12 15.20 -1.42
C ARG A 1026 -23.09 16.28 -1.64
N ASN A 1027 -22.62 16.86 -0.54
CA ASN A 1027 -21.60 17.91 -0.53
C ASN A 1027 -20.19 17.31 -0.51
N ALA A 1028 -19.24 18.02 -1.11
CA ALA A 1028 -17.83 17.63 -1.21
C ALA A 1028 -16.95 18.69 -0.55
N SER A 1029 -16.01 18.30 0.32
CA SER A 1029 -15.04 19.24 0.89
C SER A 1029 -14.19 19.95 -0.18
N GLY A 1030 -13.99 19.30 -1.33
CA GLY A 1030 -13.31 19.85 -2.50
C GLY A 1030 -14.11 20.81 -3.38
N GLY A 1031 -15.36 21.16 -3.03
CA GLY A 1031 -16.17 22.13 -3.76
C GLY A 1031 -17.50 21.57 -4.25
N ASP A 1032 -17.65 21.42 -5.57
CA ASP A 1032 -18.94 21.14 -6.22
C ASP A 1032 -19.65 19.88 -5.69
N ALA A 1033 -20.95 20.01 -5.43
CA ALA A 1033 -21.79 18.90 -4.99
C ALA A 1033 -21.89 17.79 -6.04
N GLN A 1034 -21.90 16.53 -5.59
CA GLN A 1034 -22.10 15.38 -6.46
C GLN A 1034 -23.58 15.02 -6.54
N LYS A 1035 -24.13 14.96 -7.76
CA LYS A 1035 -25.51 14.54 -8.05
C LYS A 1035 -25.71 13.03 -7.89
N ILE A 1036 -25.57 12.56 -6.66
CA ILE A 1036 -25.80 11.18 -6.26
C ILE A 1036 -26.85 11.17 -5.14
N ARG A 1037 -27.80 10.25 -5.24
CA ARG A 1037 -28.84 10.12 -4.22
C ARG A 1037 -28.19 9.65 -2.92
N THR A 1038 -28.47 10.35 -1.83
CA THR A 1038 -28.12 9.86 -0.49
C THR A 1038 -29.37 9.59 0.33
N VAL A 1039 -29.26 8.66 1.27
CA VAL A 1039 -30.40 8.06 1.96
C VAL A 1039 -30.09 7.92 3.43
N VAL A 1040 -31.01 8.39 4.28
CA VAL A 1040 -31.03 8.12 5.72
C VAL A 1040 -32.05 7.03 5.99
N PHE A 1041 -31.64 5.96 6.66
CA PHE A 1041 -32.48 4.80 6.93
C PHE A 1041 -33.00 4.78 8.37
N THR A 1042 -34.10 4.07 8.58
CA THR A 1042 -34.41 3.46 9.87
C THR A 1042 -34.12 1.97 9.86
N THR A 1043 -33.53 1.45 10.93
CA THR A 1043 -33.40 0.00 11.13
C THR A 1043 -34.76 -0.67 11.22
N ALA A 1044 -34.80 -1.99 11.00
CA ALA A 1044 -35.97 -2.77 11.37
C ALA A 1044 -36.28 -2.55 12.88
N PRO A 1045 -37.55 -2.34 13.26
CA PRO A 1045 -37.90 -2.13 14.67
C PRO A 1045 -37.57 -3.35 15.54
N ILE A 1046 -36.84 -3.11 16.62
CA ILE A 1046 -36.56 -4.07 17.68
C ILE A 1046 -37.74 -4.07 18.64
N THR A 1047 -38.28 -5.25 18.94
CA THR A 1047 -39.34 -5.39 19.95
C THR A 1047 -38.71 -5.44 21.34
N LEU A 1048 -39.12 -4.54 22.22
CA LEU A 1048 -38.63 -4.48 23.60
C LEU A 1048 -39.32 -5.54 24.46
N ALA A 1049 -38.66 -5.98 25.53
CA ALA A 1049 -39.21 -6.98 26.45
C ALA A 1049 -40.56 -6.50 27.02
N PRO A 1050 -41.63 -7.33 26.96
CA PRO A 1050 -42.95 -6.95 27.44
C PRO A 1050 -42.93 -6.47 28.89
N GLY A 1051 -43.60 -5.35 29.16
CA GLY A 1051 -43.69 -4.76 30.50
C GLY A 1051 -42.40 -4.09 31.01
N LYS A 1052 -41.32 -4.04 30.21
CA LYS A 1052 -40.07 -3.39 30.58
C LYS A 1052 -39.93 -2.02 29.90
N THR A 1053 -39.26 -1.11 30.62
CA THR A 1053 -38.86 0.20 30.13
C THR A 1053 -37.35 0.20 29.94
N VAL A 1054 -36.87 0.63 28.78
CA VAL A 1054 -35.44 0.79 28.53
C VAL A 1054 -34.92 1.96 29.37
N ALA A 1055 -33.74 1.80 29.96
CA ALA A 1055 -33.01 2.85 30.67
C ALA A 1055 -31.84 3.38 29.83
N SER A 1056 -31.20 2.51 29.05
CA SER A 1056 -30.13 2.88 28.13
C SER A 1056 -29.96 1.91 26.97
N VAL A 1057 -29.33 2.41 25.92
CA VAL A 1057 -28.93 1.68 24.72
C VAL A 1057 -27.42 1.82 24.56
N THR A 1058 -26.71 0.71 24.43
CA THR A 1058 -25.30 0.68 24.04
C THR A 1058 -25.23 0.31 22.55
N LEU A 1059 -24.68 1.22 21.75
CA LEU A 1059 -24.44 1.00 20.32
C LEU A 1059 -23.43 -0.15 20.12
N PRO A 1060 -23.39 -0.79 18.93
CA PRO A 1060 -22.37 -1.78 18.63
C PRO A 1060 -20.95 -1.25 18.90
N SER A 1061 -20.13 -2.04 19.61
CA SER A 1061 -18.70 -1.77 19.80
C SER A 1061 -17.88 -2.27 18.61
N ASP A 1062 -18.31 -3.38 18.02
CA ASP A 1062 -17.71 -3.97 16.83
C ASP A 1062 -18.76 -4.01 15.73
N THR A 1063 -18.41 -3.45 14.57
CA THR A 1063 -19.22 -3.52 13.36
C THR A 1063 -18.56 -4.42 12.32
N LYS A 1064 -19.38 -5.10 11.53
CA LYS A 1064 -18.99 -6.06 10.49
C LYS A 1064 -19.36 -5.50 9.11
N ASP A 1065 -18.85 -6.14 8.06
CA ASP A 1065 -19.15 -5.88 6.65
C ASP A 1065 -18.42 -4.68 6.02
N GLY A 1066 -17.43 -4.10 6.73
CA GLY A 1066 -16.44 -3.19 6.16
C GLY A 1066 -16.81 -1.69 6.16
N GLY A 1067 -18.09 -1.34 6.33
CA GLY A 1067 -18.56 0.04 6.46
C GLY A 1067 -18.66 0.55 7.91
N ALA A 1068 -18.62 1.88 8.09
CA ALA A 1068 -18.80 2.53 9.38
C ALA A 1068 -20.29 2.83 9.65
N MET A 1069 -20.81 2.44 10.82
CA MET A 1069 -22.23 2.63 11.17
C MET A 1069 -22.45 4.00 11.82
N HIS A 1070 -23.16 4.90 11.12
CA HIS A 1070 -23.49 6.24 11.61
C HIS A 1070 -24.93 6.30 12.09
N VAL A 1071 -25.15 6.74 13.32
CA VAL A 1071 -26.48 6.89 13.92
C VAL A 1071 -26.74 8.37 14.22
N PHE A 1072 -27.86 8.90 13.73
CA PHE A 1072 -28.32 10.28 13.94
C PHE A 1072 -29.31 10.41 15.09
N ALA A 1073 -30.12 9.37 15.37
CA ALA A 1073 -31.08 9.37 16.47
C ALA A 1073 -31.58 7.97 16.83
N ILE A 1074 -32.19 7.85 18.02
CA ILE A 1074 -32.90 6.65 18.49
C ILE A 1074 -34.38 7.01 18.66
N GLY A 1075 -35.26 6.18 18.10
CA GLY A 1075 -36.72 6.29 18.28
C GLY A 1075 -37.23 5.16 19.16
N ILE A 1076 -38.05 5.48 20.16
CA ILE A 1076 -38.71 4.52 21.06
C ILE A 1076 -40.19 4.88 21.18
N GLY A 1077 -41.08 3.90 21.07
CA GLY A 1077 -42.52 4.12 21.19
C GLY A 1077 -43.40 2.89 20.98
#